data_AF-A0A1B1Y665-F1
#
_entry.id   AF-A0A1B1Y665-F1
#
_cell.length_a   1.000
_cell.length_b   1.000
_cell.length_c   1.000
_cell.angle_alpha   90.00
_cell.angle_beta   90.00
_cell.angle_gamma   90.00
#
_symmetry.space_group_name_H-M   'P 1'
#
loop_
_entity.id
_entity.type
_entity.pdbx_description
1 polymer ?
#
loop_
_entity_poly.entity_id
_entity_poly.type
_entity_poly.pdbx_seq_one_letter_code
_entity_poly.pdbx_strand_id
1 'polypeptide(L)'
;MRVLKLNFKYFVAFLLIVSNLQYGFSQKVFDFEDQGLDWSFKNSSYWKVNTEQSVSGSYALKYTVPENLTYEVPAITSIDTELTIQKVRTAIIGDKTQIIANSYEGTVLSVGFDGAILWKNKLSGFMNHDIWCADLTGDGNDEVLAANADGNLYCIDANGKLLWTFKTNHQNKPPMYAVCVVHDNGTPYVVCGGLDLSIYYISATGDLVKEIKSSTYSVEKPWGDNQPPSFVHYANFLRPVKKADGTEMLVVLGSNNHMQDRGSLYFFDVLENTPFKITGIEAPTVIGEFKVSDHDNDGVQEILLGTSGHHNTMSTIRFNIIDDSLEAYDLTKLGFGYSVTQPEFINDEGVEKYMFLVGQFMFLVDTDLDPESQEKLETKYSYNDMWKDPVSGKIILASSESGGSNIHIIDTQITGWKGAYEELKPKGKLEEIINNTEKTRNQLANYQKPESERDPLPVYLMTPDIDSGLSKTTADHIIANYNSPLFLGGSHMSVAEDWDRSAMENEKYKNKRDGRRNYTLTQQGAIDHITPWYTGKPGIAYWGGHGNDPYMFQRSTTEQIIDFANGKKTVLIYPELEDHSDDFAWVLNDLFYPLANYASDKNANIFVRTKHNFWQGNAYLPMWSRLLSGEFSNVFVPSMEETTDKAMDISIAGRAGIWASGATDSWGTRAVPDNPSFDRSRQFSNQRLPNHFLRHLIYHMANGAQYINNLAVDSDYISILWELVAKGALYIPKTNEIVSYSPVHLSMFEPDEHYLLEGSSAKWSTYYNSDFEDNNPFVFSRQNATWMASPVTSWDFSSYAGGVKDRRQNYLPNYPHGLVLITPPQSGAYVDATAPRGSLTSHLHPLYQNIMKEYYTDGRYYYSADKTQQMNADTYASVIKNDLKDSEQLIPLTVTGEVAWVVAQTSPTNLRLTVIDGGYLNPSEKKAIVKFQSVQPTNMKDILDGKTFDINSPSAVEVTIPCGGFRFIDITLSSPLN
;
A
#
# COMPACT_ATOMS: atom_id res chain seq x y z
N MET A 1 -32.42 13.60 -12.34
CA MET A 1 -33.67 13.11 -11.71
C MET A 1 -33.29 11.86 -10.93
N ARG A 2 -33.23 11.95 -9.58
CA ARG A 2 -32.76 10.88 -8.69
C ARG A 2 -33.80 9.76 -8.68
N VAL A 3 -33.47 8.61 -9.23
CA VAL A 3 -34.25 7.37 -9.02
C VAL A 3 -33.61 6.66 -7.83
N LEU A 4 -34.26 6.74 -6.67
CA LEU A 4 -33.94 5.87 -5.53
C LEU A 4 -34.30 4.44 -5.94
N LYS A 5 -33.30 3.62 -6.27
CA LYS A 5 -33.46 2.16 -6.28
C LYS A 5 -33.55 1.70 -4.83
N LEU A 6 -34.76 1.61 -4.27
CA LEU A 6 -34.97 0.93 -3.00
C LEU A 6 -34.60 -0.54 -3.16
N ASN A 7 -33.57 -0.99 -2.44
CA ASN A 7 -33.17 -2.38 -2.38
C ASN A 7 -34.27 -3.17 -1.65
N PHE A 8 -34.96 -4.07 -2.36
CA PHE A 8 -36.15 -4.78 -1.89
C PHE A 8 -35.95 -5.54 -0.56
N LYS A 9 -34.70 -5.93 -0.24
CA LYS A 9 -34.33 -6.55 1.05
C LYS A 9 -34.56 -5.62 2.25
N TYR A 10 -34.24 -4.33 2.14
CA TYR A 10 -34.43 -3.36 3.22
C TYR A 10 -35.91 -3.00 3.41
N PHE A 11 -36.69 -3.04 2.32
CA PHE A 11 -38.13 -2.84 2.39
C PHE A 11 -38.84 -3.98 3.14
N VAL A 12 -38.41 -5.24 2.93
CA VAL A 12 -38.95 -6.40 3.67
C VAL A 12 -38.53 -6.37 5.15
N ALA A 13 -37.29 -5.99 5.45
CA ALA A 13 -36.83 -5.83 6.85
C ALA A 13 -37.61 -4.72 7.58
N PHE A 14 -37.82 -3.57 6.92
CA PHE A 14 -38.64 -2.47 7.45
C PHE A 14 -40.09 -2.91 7.70
N LEU A 15 -40.68 -3.70 6.79
CA LEU A 15 -42.03 -4.25 6.96
C LEU A 15 -42.14 -5.26 8.12
N LEU A 16 -41.10 -6.08 8.35
CA LEU A 16 -41.04 -7.02 9.48
C LEU A 16 -40.86 -6.29 10.82
N ILE A 17 -40.04 -5.24 10.87
CA ILE A 17 -39.86 -4.40 12.07
C ILE A 17 -41.16 -3.68 12.44
N VAL A 18 -41.90 -3.15 11.46
CA VAL A 18 -43.20 -2.51 11.68
C VAL A 18 -44.28 -3.53 12.10
N SER A 19 -44.11 -4.82 11.82
CA SER A 19 -45.03 -5.89 12.27
C SER A 19 -44.77 -6.40 13.69
N ASN A 20 -43.63 -6.05 14.31
CA ASN A 20 -43.29 -6.45 15.69
C ASN A 20 -43.93 -5.55 16.77
N LEU A 21 -44.63 -4.48 16.39
CA LEU A 21 -45.54 -3.78 17.29
C LEU A 21 -46.83 -4.62 17.41
N GLN A 22 -47.05 -5.25 18.57
CA GLN A 22 -48.17 -6.15 18.91
C GLN A 22 -49.53 -5.72 18.30
N TYR A 23 -49.79 -6.13 17.07
CA TYR A 23 -51.12 -6.14 16.44
C TYR A 23 -51.16 -7.35 15.51
N GLY A 24 -52.21 -8.17 15.66
CA GLY A 24 -52.34 -9.48 15.04
C GLY A 24 -51.98 -9.51 13.55
N PHE A 25 -51.35 -10.62 13.14
CA PHE A 25 -50.90 -10.89 11.78
C PHE A 25 -52.05 -10.80 10.78
N SER A 26 -52.20 -9.65 10.11
CA SER A 26 -53.06 -9.49 8.93
C SER A 26 -52.21 -9.32 7.68
N GLN A 27 -52.66 -9.89 6.57
CA GLN A 27 -52.11 -9.63 5.24
C GLN A 27 -52.12 -8.11 4.99
N LYS A 28 -50.99 -7.54 4.55
CA LYS A 28 -50.89 -6.13 4.18
C LYS A 28 -50.73 -5.98 2.66
N VAL A 29 -51.44 -5.01 2.10
CA VAL A 29 -51.40 -4.64 0.69
C VAL A 29 -50.91 -3.19 0.63
N PHE A 30 -49.93 -2.92 -0.23
CA PHE A 30 -49.35 -1.59 -0.41
C PHE A 30 -49.41 -1.18 -1.88
N ASP A 31 -49.84 0.06 -2.14
CA ASP A 31 -49.94 0.62 -3.48
C ASP A 31 -48.58 1.18 -3.95
N PHE A 32 -48.27 1.04 -5.25
CA PHE A 32 -47.09 1.63 -5.86
C PHE A 32 -47.40 2.16 -7.26
N GLU A 33 -46.79 3.28 -7.65
CA GLU A 33 -46.90 3.81 -9.01
C GLU A 33 -45.70 3.43 -9.90
N ASP A 34 -46.06 2.95 -11.10
CA ASP A 34 -45.36 3.07 -12.38
C ASP A 34 -43.94 2.51 -12.59
N GLN A 35 -43.57 1.34 -12.02
CA GLN A 35 -42.40 0.54 -12.48
C GLN A 35 -42.57 -0.99 -12.32
N GLY A 36 -43.75 -1.56 -12.60
CA GLY A 36 -44.03 -3.01 -12.40
C GLY A 36 -43.16 -4.00 -13.21
N LEU A 37 -42.43 -3.53 -14.24
CA LEU A 37 -41.69 -4.40 -15.17
C LEU A 37 -40.22 -4.68 -14.77
N ASP A 38 -39.65 -3.94 -13.82
CA ASP A 38 -38.23 -4.07 -13.41
C ASP A 38 -38.04 -4.78 -12.06
N TRP A 39 -39.06 -5.49 -11.57
CA TRP A 39 -39.01 -6.17 -10.28
C TRP A 39 -38.19 -7.46 -10.38
N SER A 40 -37.23 -7.64 -9.47
CA SER A 40 -36.44 -8.88 -9.41
C SER A 40 -37.25 -10.00 -8.77
N PHE A 41 -37.40 -11.14 -9.45
CA PHE A 41 -38.11 -12.32 -8.95
C PHE A 41 -37.25 -13.29 -8.12
N LYS A 42 -36.03 -12.89 -7.72
CA LYS A 42 -35.25 -13.68 -6.74
C LYS A 42 -36.03 -13.68 -5.41
N ASN A 43 -36.39 -14.87 -4.92
CA ASN A 43 -37.21 -15.12 -3.70
C ASN A 43 -38.72 -14.86 -3.86
N SER A 44 -39.31 -15.16 -5.01
CA SER A 44 -40.75 -15.04 -5.31
C SER A 44 -41.69 -15.92 -4.47
N SER A 45 -41.17 -16.75 -3.57
CA SER A 45 -41.97 -17.59 -2.68
C SER A 45 -42.72 -16.83 -1.57
N TYR A 46 -42.36 -15.57 -1.30
CA TYR A 46 -42.89 -14.79 -0.17
C TYR A 46 -43.74 -13.57 -0.58
N TRP A 47 -43.85 -13.28 -1.87
CA TRP A 47 -44.62 -12.15 -2.39
C TRP A 47 -45.09 -12.35 -3.82
N LYS A 48 -46.15 -11.65 -4.22
CA LYS A 48 -46.64 -11.62 -5.60
C LYS A 48 -47.16 -10.23 -5.97
N VAL A 49 -47.00 -9.86 -7.24
CA VAL A 49 -47.68 -8.69 -7.81
C VAL A 49 -49.16 -8.99 -7.91
N ASN A 50 -50.00 -8.10 -7.36
CA ASN A 50 -51.46 -8.19 -7.43
C ASN A 50 -52.01 -7.03 -8.27
N THR A 51 -53.08 -7.29 -9.01
CA THR A 51 -53.81 -6.29 -9.80
C THR A 51 -54.97 -5.64 -9.02
N GLU A 52 -55.28 -6.14 -7.82
CA GLU A 52 -56.30 -5.54 -6.94
C GLU A 52 -55.71 -4.34 -6.19
N GLN A 53 -56.31 -3.17 -6.39
CA GLN A 53 -55.89 -1.87 -5.83
C GLN A 53 -56.37 -1.70 -4.38
N SER A 54 -55.60 -1.02 -3.51
CA SER A 54 -56.08 -0.67 -2.16
C SER A 54 -56.54 0.77 -2.03
N VAL A 55 -55.90 1.76 -2.66
CA VAL A 55 -56.32 3.18 -2.59
C VAL A 55 -55.99 4.01 -3.86
N SER A 56 -54.82 3.87 -4.51
CA SER A 56 -54.50 4.48 -5.82
C SER A 56 -53.23 3.93 -6.49
N GLY A 57 -53.30 3.55 -7.78
CA GLY A 57 -52.17 3.04 -8.59
C GLY A 57 -52.58 1.89 -9.52
N SER A 58 -51.78 1.52 -10.53
CA SER A 58 -52.13 0.41 -11.45
C SER A 58 -51.88 -0.99 -10.88
N TYR A 59 -51.05 -1.11 -9.82
CA TYR A 59 -50.66 -2.38 -9.21
C TYR A 59 -50.46 -2.25 -7.69
N ALA A 60 -50.57 -3.36 -6.96
CA ALA A 60 -50.25 -3.45 -5.54
C ALA A 60 -49.34 -4.65 -5.25
N LEU A 61 -48.43 -4.53 -4.28
CA LEU A 61 -47.63 -5.67 -3.82
C LEU A 61 -48.39 -6.39 -2.70
N LYS A 62 -48.62 -7.70 -2.89
CA LYS A 62 -49.13 -8.57 -1.83
C LYS A 62 -47.97 -9.42 -1.29
N TYR A 63 -47.55 -9.15 -0.06
CA TYR A 63 -46.55 -9.94 0.65
C TYR A 63 -47.23 -10.75 1.76
N THR A 64 -46.82 -12.01 1.95
CA THR A 64 -47.30 -12.86 3.05
C THR A 64 -46.10 -13.27 3.89
N VAL A 65 -46.06 -12.87 5.16
CA VAL A 65 -45.12 -13.44 6.14
C VAL A 65 -45.70 -14.79 6.59
N PRO A 66 -45.05 -15.93 6.34
CA PRO A 66 -45.46 -17.20 6.91
C PRO A 66 -45.52 -17.14 8.44
N GLU A 67 -46.55 -17.72 9.07
CA GLU A 67 -46.79 -17.67 10.53
C GLU A 67 -45.68 -18.31 11.37
N ASN A 68 -44.76 -19.03 10.73
CA ASN A 68 -43.66 -19.80 11.29
C ASN A 68 -42.26 -19.19 11.02
N LEU A 69 -42.19 -17.94 10.55
CA LEU A 69 -40.92 -17.24 10.35
C LEU A 69 -40.59 -16.37 11.58
N THR A 70 -39.68 -16.85 12.43
CA THR A 70 -38.98 -16.03 13.42
C THR A 70 -37.84 -15.29 12.71
N TYR A 71 -37.88 -13.96 12.73
CA TYR A 71 -36.76 -13.14 12.27
C TYR A 71 -35.75 -13.02 13.41
N GLU A 72 -34.66 -13.76 13.33
CA GLU A 72 -33.53 -13.60 14.24
C GLU A 72 -32.69 -12.42 13.77
N VAL A 73 -32.40 -11.50 14.70
CA VAL A 73 -31.46 -10.42 14.45
C VAL A 73 -30.07 -11.05 14.39
N PRO A 74 -29.35 -10.97 13.24
CA PRO A 74 -28.04 -11.59 13.14
C PRO A 74 -27.06 -10.86 14.05
N ALA A 75 -26.20 -11.62 14.73
CA ALA A 75 -25.14 -11.07 15.57
C ALA A 75 -24.16 -10.18 14.80
N ILE A 76 -23.98 -10.43 13.49
CA ILE A 76 -23.17 -9.59 12.60
C ILE A 76 -23.97 -9.23 11.33
N THR A 77 -24.04 -7.94 11.02
CA THR A 77 -24.58 -7.42 9.75
C THR A 77 -23.45 -6.80 8.95
N SER A 78 -23.43 -7.01 7.63
CA SER A 78 -22.44 -6.40 6.74
C SER A 78 -23.11 -5.52 5.69
N ILE A 79 -22.63 -4.29 5.55
CA ILE A 79 -23.13 -3.30 4.60
C ILE A 79 -22.07 -3.11 3.52
N ASP A 80 -22.43 -3.24 2.25
CA ASP A 80 -21.53 -2.89 1.14
C ASP A 80 -21.65 -1.41 0.79
N THR A 81 -20.55 -0.68 0.92
CA THR A 81 -20.50 0.77 0.64
C THR A 81 -20.02 1.08 -0.78
N GLU A 82 -19.59 0.05 -1.52
CA GLU A 82 -18.90 0.12 -2.82
C GLU A 82 -17.50 0.78 -2.76
N LEU A 83 -17.10 1.30 -1.60
CA LEU A 83 -15.84 2.00 -1.38
C LEU A 83 -14.99 1.23 -0.37
N THR A 84 -13.67 1.28 -0.51
CA THR A 84 -12.78 0.69 0.49
C THR A 84 -12.69 1.61 1.69
N ILE A 85 -13.34 1.23 2.80
CA ILE A 85 -13.42 2.04 4.02
C ILE A 85 -12.20 1.79 4.88
N GLN A 86 -11.46 2.87 5.17
CA GLN A 86 -10.27 2.84 6.02
C GLN A 86 -10.53 3.27 7.46
N LYS A 87 -11.59 4.07 7.70
CA LYS A 87 -11.97 4.51 9.06
C LYS A 87 -13.47 4.54 9.24
N VAL A 88 -13.89 4.29 10.48
CA VAL A 88 -15.29 4.38 10.90
C VAL A 88 -15.42 5.16 12.20
N ARG A 89 -16.41 6.02 12.28
CA ARG A 89 -16.85 6.75 13.48
C ARG A 89 -18.36 6.69 13.56
N THR A 90 -18.93 7.22 14.63
CA THR A 90 -20.35 7.49 14.73
C THR A 90 -20.61 8.98 14.92
N ALA A 91 -21.75 9.43 14.42
CA ALA A 91 -22.26 10.79 14.61
C ALA A 91 -23.68 10.72 15.17
N ILE A 92 -23.98 11.53 16.18
CA ILE A 92 -25.30 11.73 16.74
C ILE A 92 -26.02 12.76 15.88
N ILE A 93 -27.16 12.41 15.30
CA ILE A 93 -28.03 13.30 14.52
C ILE A 93 -29.41 13.31 15.18
N GLY A 94 -29.66 14.31 16.03
CA GLY A 94 -30.83 14.37 16.89
C GLY A 94 -30.80 13.26 17.95
N ASP A 95 -31.71 12.29 17.86
CA ASP A 95 -31.81 11.15 18.78
C ASP A 95 -31.23 9.85 18.20
N LYS A 96 -30.58 9.90 17.04
CA LYS A 96 -30.11 8.73 16.30
C LYS A 96 -28.61 8.75 16.06
N THR A 97 -28.00 7.57 16.09
CA THR A 97 -26.62 7.38 15.61
C THR A 97 -26.60 7.04 14.13
N GLN A 98 -25.67 7.67 13.40
CA GLN A 98 -25.28 7.28 12.04
C GLN A 98 -23.81 6.85 12.01
N ILE A 99 -23.47 5.92 11.13
CA ILE A 99 -22.08 5.51 10.89
C ILE A 99 -21.46 6.50 9.92
N ILE A 100 -20.35 7.12 10.33
CA ILE A 100 -19.52 7.93 9.45
C ILE A 100 -18.36 7.06 8.97
N ALA A 101 -18.32 6.80 7.67
CA ALA A 101 -17.28 6.00 7.05
C ALA A 101 -16.40 6.87 6.15
N ASN A 102 -15.09 6.61 6.18
CA ASN A 102 -14.10 7.31 5.38
C ASN A 102 -13.36 6.34 4.45
N SER A 103 -13.40 6.62 3.15
CA SER A 103 -12.80 5.77 2.11
C SER A 103 -11.30 5.98 1.95
N TYR A 104 -10.66 5.06 1.24
CA TYR A 104 -9.25 5.10 0.86
C TYR A 104 -8.85 6.40 0.15
N GLU A 105 -9.72 6.96 -0.70
CA GLU A 105 -9.48 8.22 -1.41
C GLU A 105 -9.82 9.47 -0.59
N GLY A 106 -10.35 9.31 0.63
CA GLY A 106 -10.80 10.41 1.49
C GLY A 106 -12.24 10.85 1.27
N THR A 107 -13.06 10.03 0.59
CA THR A 107 -14.51 10.28 0.54
C THR A 107 -15.12 9.93 1.88
N VAL A 108 -15.83 10.89 2.48
CA VAL A 108 -16.60 10.69 3.71
C VAL A 108 -18.05 10.42 3.35
N LEU A 109 -18.69 9.48 4.05
CA LEU A 109 -20.09 9.13 3.83
C LEU A 109 -20.78 8.82 5.16
N SER A 110 -22.07 9.14 5.23
CA SER A 110 -22.95 8.68 6.31
C SER A 110 -23.76 7.48 5.87
N VAL A 111 -23.82 6.48 6.74
CA VAL A 111 -24.48 5.19 6.54
C VAL A 111 -25.39 4.91 7.73
N GLY A 112 -26.66 4.61 7.46
CA GLY A 112 -27.57 4.11 8.47
C GLY A 112 -27.20 2.68 8.91
N PHE A 113 -27.54 2.29 10.14
CA PHE A 113 -27.39 0.90 10.60
C PHE A 113 -28.25 -0.09 9.79
N ASP A 114 -29.23 0.42 9.04
CA ASP A 114 -29.99 -0.31 8.04
C ASP A 114 -29.26 -0.45 6.69
N GLY A 115 -28.04 0.07 6.53
CA GLY A 115 -27.28 0.02 5.28
C GLY A 115 -27.61 1.10 4.26
N ALA A 116 -28.53 2.03 4.56
CA ALA A 116 -28.80 3.13 3.66
C ALA A 116 -27.63 4.13 3.63
N ILE A 117 -27.09 4.40 2.44
CA ILE A 117 -26.15 5.52 2.26
C ILE A 117 -26.96 6.82 2.25
N LEU A 118 -26.75 7.64 3.28
CA LEU A 118 -27.50 8.89 3.48
C LEU A 118 -26.90 10.03 2.66
N TRP A 119 -25.58 10.15 2.67
CA TRP A 119 -24.84 11.10 1.84
C TRP A 119 -23.39 10.64 1.59
N LYS A 120 -22.74 11.24 0.59
CA LYS A 120 -21.31 11.07 0.28
C LYS A 120 -20.70 12.45 -0.03
N ASN A 121 -19.50 12.74 0.46
CA ASN A 121 -18.72 13.93 0.16
C ASN A 121 -17.26 13.53 -0.16
N LYS A 122 -16.79 13.89 -1.36
CA LYS A 122 -15.44 13.53 -1.83
C LYS A 122 -14.31 14.33 -1.19
N LEU A 123 -14.63 15.44 -0.51
CA LEU A 123 -13.67 16.42 0.00
C LEU A 123 -12.67 16.83 -1.10
N SER A 124 -11.37 16.81 -0.79
CA SER A 124 -10.28 17.16 -1.72
C SER A 124 -9.95 16.07 -2.74
N GLY A 125 -10.39 14.83 -2.52
CA GLY A 125 -9.95 13.66 -3.28
C GLY A 125 -8.60 13.08 -2.83
N PHE A 126 -8.07 13.54 -1.68
CA PHE A 126 -6.93 12.95 -0.98
C PHE A 126 -7.37 12.35 0.35
N MET A 127 -6.61 11.37 0.85
CA MET A 127 -7.00 10.65 2.06
C MET A 127 -7.10 11.53 3.30
N ASN A 128 -7.90 11.08 4.25
CA ASN A 128 -7.98 11.64 5.60
C ASN A 128 -7.16 10.78 6.56
N HIS A 129 -6.27 11.43 7.31
CA HIS A 129 -5.46 10.80 8.33
C HIS A 129 -6.27 10.54 9.60
N ASP A 130 -7.12 11.47 10.03
CA ASP A 130 -8.02 11.26 11.17
C ASP A 130 -9.42 11.87 10.90
N ILE A 131 -10.42 11.31 11.56
CA ILE A 131 -11.82 11.75 11.50
C ILE A 131 -12.35 11.86 12.93
N TRP A 132 -13.03 12.98 13.22
CA TRP A 132 -13.70 13.22 14.49
C TRP A 132 -15.12 13.72 14.27
N CYS A 133 -16.05 13.29 15.11
CA CYS A 133 -17.44 13.75 15.08
C CYS A 133 -17.76 14.44 16.41
N ALA A 134 -18.36 15.62 16.36
CA ALA A 134 -18.83 16.34 17.54
C ALA A 134 -19.80 17.45 17.15
N ASP A 135 -20.78 17.73 18.01
CA ASP A 135 -21.68 18.88 17.90
C ASP A 135 -20.92 20.18 18.20
N LEU A 136 -20.58 20.93 17.16
CA LEU A 136 -19.89 22.22 17.27
C LEU A 136 -20.87 23.39 17.41
N THR A 137 -22.14 23.18 17.04
CA THR A 137 -23.15 24.25 16.95
C THR A 137 -24.14 24.25 18.11
N GLY A 138 -24.15 23.19 18.92
CA GLY A 138 -25.10 22.95 20.01
C GLY A 138 -26.51 22.61 19.51
N ASP A 139 -26.65 22.13 18.28
CA ASP A 139 -27.94 21.84 17.66
C ASP A 139 -28.39 20.37 17.82
N GLY A 140 -27.56 19.54 18.48
CA GLY A 140 -27.78 18.12 18.68
C GLY A 140 -27.41 17.26 17.47
N ASN A 141 -26.75 17.82 16.46
CA ASN A 141 -26.21 17.10 15.33
C ASN A 141 -24.69 17.26 15.29
N ASP A 142 -23.98 16.13 15.25
CA ASP A 142 -22.52 16.17 15.13
C ASP A 142 -22.10 16.64 13.73
N GLU A 143 -21.19 17.61 13.70
CA GLU A 143 -20.35 17.88 12.55
C GLU A 143 -19.26 16.80 12.41
N VAL A 144 -18.80 16.59 11.18
CA VAL A 144 -17.69 15.69 10.88
C VAL A 144 -16.46 16.49 10.47
N LEU A 145 -15.37 16.27 11.19
CA LEU A 145 -14.07 16.87 10.99
C LEU A 145 -13.14 15.88 10.31
N ALA A 146 -12.38 16.34 9.32
CA ALA A 146 -11.46 15.50 8.56
C ALA A 146 -10.08 16.15 8.41
N ALA A 147 -9.07 15.56 9.07
CA ALA A 147 -7.66 15.93 8.95
C ALA A 147 -7.11 15.33 7.65
N ASN A 148 -6.88 16.16 6.63
CA ASN A 148 -6.60 15.70 5.27
C ASN A 148 -5.11 15.70 4.93
N ALA A 149 -4.69 14.76 4.09
CA ALA A 149 -3.32 14.64 3.63
C ALA A 149 -2.83 15.83 2.77
N ASP A 150 -3.76 16.64 2.25
CA ASP A 150 -3.45 17.89 1.55
C ASP A 150 -3.08 19.06 2.48
N GLY A 151 -3.02 18.82 3.79
CA GLY A 151 -2.63 19.80 4.82
C GLY A 151 -3.78 20.69 5.29
N ASN A 152 -5.02 20.40 4.90
CA ASN A 152 -6.20 21.13 5.36
C ASN A 152 -6.98 20.34 6.42
N LEU A 153 -7.77 21.07 7.20
CA LEU A 153 -8.85 20.52 8.02
C LEU A 153 -10.20 20.90 7.41
N TYR A 154 -11.05 19.92 7.18
CA TYR A 154 -12.41 20.12 6.67
C TYR A 154 -13.45 19.89 7.77
N CYS A 155 -14.50 20.71 7.76
CA CYS A 155 -15.69 20.50 8.57
C CYS A 155 -16.92 20.38 7.66
N ILE A 156 -17.65 19.28 7.79
CA ILE A 156 -18.91 19.05 7.07
C ILE A 156 -20.06 18.89 8.07
N ASP A 157 -21.25 19.36 7.69
CA ASP A 157 -22.46 19.23 8.50
C ASP A 157 -23.02 17.80 8.49
N ALA A 158 -24.06 17.58 9.30
CA ALA A 158 -24.80 16.33 9.39
C ALA A 158 -25.43 15.84 8.07
N ASN A 159 -25.52 16.70 7.05
CA ASN A 159 -26.03 16.37 5.71
C ASN A 159 -24.89 16.14 4.70
N GLY A 160 -23.64 16.16 5.15
CA GLY A 160 -22.45 15.98 4.33
C GLY A 160 -22.05 17.22 3.53
N LYS A 161 -22.56 18.41 3.85
CA LYS A 161 -22.19 19.67 3.17
C LYS A 161 -21.02 20.31 3.88
N LEU A 162 -20.04 20.78 3.10
CA LEU A 162 -18.91 21.56 3.63
C LEU A 162 -19.38 22.86 4.30
N LEU A 163 -19.01 23.04 5.56
CA LEU A 163 -19.24 24.25 6.35
C LEU A 163 -18.06 25.22 6.21
N TRP A 164 -16.86 24.75 6.53
CA TRP A 164 -15.63 25.54 6.46
C TRP A 164 -14.40 24.67 6.21
N THR A 165 -13.29 25.33 5.90
CA THR A 165 -11.97 24.69 5.71
C THR A 165 -10.91 25.55 6.38
N PHE A 166 -10.16 24.96 7.29
CA PHE A 166 -8.98 25.59 7.86
C PHE A 166 -7.73 25.23 7.05
N LYS A 167 -6.88 26.23 6.82
CA LYS A 167 -5.64 26.12 6.06
C LYS A 167 -4.55 26.89 6.78
N THR A 168 -3.37 26.31 6.86
CA THR A 168 -2.16 27.03 7.28
C THR A 168 -1.69 27.98 6.18
N ASN A 169 -0.86 28.95 6.53
CA ASN A 169 -0.35 29.97 5.60
C ASN A 169 0.82 29.49 4.72
N HIS A 170 1.17 28.19 4.78
CA HIS A 170 2.28 27.62 4.02
C HIS A 170 1.84 27.19 2.62
N GLN A 171 2.68 27.45 1.61
CA GLN A 171 2.39 27.04 0.23
C GLN A 171 2.61 25.53 0.06
N ASN A 172 3.78 25.02 0.44
CA ASN A 172 4.06 23.58 0.50
C ASN A 172 3.83 23.05 1.92
N LYS A 173 2.57 22.87 2.30
CA LYS A 173 2.20 22.31 3.60
C LYS A 173 2.23 20.78 3.62
N PRO A 174 2.70 20.18 4.73
CA PRO A 174 2.67 18.73 4.92
C PRO A 174 1.26 18.31 5.39
N PRO A 175 0.98 16.99 5.49
CA PRO A 175 -0.31 16.46 5.91
C PRO A 175 -0.83 17.01 7.25
N MET A 176 -2.13 17.29 7.32
CA MET A 176 -2.85 17.44 8.59
C MET A 176 -3.15 16.03 9.12
N TYR A 177 -2.75 15.72 10.35
CA TYR A 177 -2.56 14.32 10.77
C TYR A 177 -3.52 13.84 11.87
N ALA A 178 -3.88 14.72 12.80
CA ALA A 178 -4.76 14.42 13.92
C ALA A 178 -5.79 15.53 14.13
N VAL A 179 -6.98 15.15 14.63
CA VAL A 179 -8.03 16.10 15.01
C VAL A 179 -8.87 15.57 16.17
N CYS A 180 -9.28 16.46 17.06
CA CYS A 180 -10.34 16.23 18.03
C CYS A 180 -11.11 17.51 18.37
N VAL A 181 -12.05 17.42 19.30
CA VAL A 181 -12.79 18.56 19.86
C VAL A 181 -12.66 18.51 21.38
N VAL A 182 -12.35 19.67 21.99
CA VAL A 182 -12.32 19.87 23.45
C VAL A 182 -13.24 21.02 23.83
N HIS A 183 -13.72 21.02 25.06
CA HIS A 183 -14.61 22.05 25.60
C HIS A 183 -13.95 22.85 26.71
N ASP A 184 -14.01 24.17 26.61
CA ASP A 184 -13.71 25.07 27.73
C ASP A 184 -14.99 25.82 28.13
N ASN A 185 -15.44 25.61 29.37
CA ASN A 185 -16.69 26.20 29.89
C ASN A 185 -17.90 25.98 28.96
N GLY A 186 -17.99 24.80 28.35
CA GLY A 186 -19.06 24.44 27.40
C GLY A 186 -18.89 25.00 25.98
N THR A 187 -17.85 25.80 25.71
CA THR A 187 -17.53 26.27 24.36
C THR A 187 -16.66 25.24 23.65
N PRO A 188 -17.08 24.71 22.48
CA PRO A 188 -16.28 23.75 21.73
C PRO A 188 -15.14 24.43 20.98
N TYR A 189 -13.96 23.80 21.01
CA TYR A 189 -12.80 24.13 20.21
C TYR A 189 -12.33 22.91 19.44
N VAL A 190 -12.18 23.06 18.14
CA VAL A 190 -11.56 22.05 17.29
C VAL A 190 -10.04 22.15 17.45
N VAL A 191 -9.40 21.04 17.78
CA VAL A 191 -7.93 20.96 17.88
C VAL A 191 -7.41 20.07 16.78
N CYS A 192 -6.47 20.57 15.98
CA CYS A 192 -5.81 19.76 14.95
C CYS A 192 -4.29 19.93 14.98
N GLY A 193 -3.57 18.93 14.47
CA GLY A 193 -2.10 18.95 14.39
C GLY A 193 -1.60 18.29 13.12
N GLY A 194 -0.63 18.95 12.48
CA GLY A 194 -0.02 18.49 11.24
C GLY A 194 1.41 17.98 11.44
N LEU A 195 1.99 17.50 10.34
CA LEU A 195 3.43 17.23 10.24
C LEU A 195 4.25 18.52 10.08
N ASP A 196 3.60 19.69 10.22
CA ASP A 196 4.21 21.03 10.30
C ASP A 196 4.64 21.41 11.73
N LEU A 197 4.61 20.44 12.66
CA LEU A 197 5.12 20.54 14.03
C LEU A 197 4.33 21.51 14.92
N SER A 198 3.08 21.80 14.54
CA SER A 198 2.20 22.71 15.26
C SER A 198 0.85 22.08 15.60
N ILE A 199 0.25 22.58 16.67
CA ILE A 199 -1.11 22.30 17.09
C ILE A 199 -1.92 23.59 16.98
N TYR A 200 -3.14 23.49 16.46
CA TYR A 200 -4.02 24.63 16.22
C TYR A 200 -5.32 24.44 16.99
N TYR A 201 -5.76 25.49 17.68
CA TYR A 201 -7.13 25.63 18.18
C TYR A 201 -7.93 26.47 17.20
N ILE A 202 -9.11 25.96 16.84
CA ILE A 202 -10.01 26.54 15.85
C ILE A 202 -11.39 26.67 16.48
N SER A 203 -12.07 27.79 16.24
CA SER A 203 -13.43 28.00 16.70
C SER A 203 -14.42 27.06 15.99
N ALA A 204 -15.63 26.92 16.53
CA ALA A 204 -16.73 26.22 15.86
C ALA A 204 -17.05 26.76 14.44
N THR A 205 -16.69 28.02 14.16
CA THR A 205 -16.89 28.68 12.85
C THR A 205 -15.72 28.51 11.88
N GLY A 206 -14.64 27.86 12.30
CA GLY A 206 -13.46 27.60 11.46
C GLY A 206 -12.36 28.66 11.53
N ASP A 207 -12.43 29.60 12.47
CA ASP A 207 -11.44 30.66 12.65
C ASP A 207 -10.28 30.20 13.54
N LEU A 208 -9.05 30.56 13.20
CA LEU A 208 -7.87 30.29 14.03
C LEU A 208 -7.99 31.06 15.35
N VAL A 209 -8.00 30.32 16.45
CA VAL A 209 -7.97 30.89 17.82
C VAL A 209 -6.52 30.97 18.29
N LYS A 210 -5.75 29.90 18.09
CA LYS A 210 -4.40 29.77 18.63
C LYS A 210 -3.55 28.77 17.86
N GLU A 211 -2.26 29.04 17.75
CA GLU A 211 -1.23 28.11 17.30
C GLU A 211 -0.26 27.84 18.46
N ILE A 212 0.12 26.58 18.65
CA ILE A 212 1.13 26.14 19.62
C ILE A 212 2.17 25.31 18.88
N LYS A 213 3.41 25.77 18.87
CA LYS A 213 4.53 25.06 18.23
C LYS A 213 5.13 24.05 19.19
N SER A 214 5.34 22.82 18.76
CA SER A 214 5.93 21.77 19.61
C SER A 214 7.34 22.14 20.10
N SER A 215 8.08 22.93 19.33
CA SER A 215 9.39 23.51 19.70
C SER A 215 9.39 24.31 21.01
N THR A 216 8.23 24.71 21.53
CA THR A 216 8.13 25.49 22.77
C THR A 216 8.04 24.63 24.03
N TYR A 217 7.77 23.33 23.92
CA TYR A 217 7.55 22.45 25.08
C TYR A 217 7.99 20.98 24.91
N SER A 218 8.27 20.52 23.69
CA SER A 218 8.55 19.11 23.41
C SER A 218 9.83 18.62 24.07
N VAL A 219 9.82 17.36 24.50
CA VAL A 219 10.98 16.67 25.08
C VAL A 219 11.64 15.68 24.12
N GLU A 220 11.06 15.49 22.93
CA GLU A 220 11.50 14.47 21.98
C GLU A 220 12.87 14.79 21.39
N LYS A 221 13.73 13.77 21.27
CA LYS A 221 15.09 13.92 20.72
C LYS A 221 15.37 12.87 19.66
N PRO A 222 15.86 13.27 18.47
CA PRO A 222 16.30 12.31 17.47
C PRO A 222 17.64 11.66 17.86
N TRP A 223 17.98 10.58 17.16
CA TRP A 223 19.25 9.84 17.32
C TRP A 223 19.79 9.35 15.97
N GLY A 224 21.04 8.90 15.94
CA GLY A 224 21.71 8.44 14.71
C GLY A 224 22.32 9.56 13.88
N ASP A 225 22.65 9.31 12.63
CA ASP A 225 23.22 10.32 11.72
C ASP A 225 22.09 11.06 10.97
N ASN A 226 22.36 12.26 10.44
CA ASN A 226 21.42 13.08 9.66
C ASN A 226 20.07 13.38 10.37
N GLN A 227 20.14 13.70 11.66
CA GLN A 227 18.96 13.91 12.51
C GLN A 227 18.15 15.17 12.13
N PRO A 228 16.81 15.13 12.28
CA PRO A 228 15.97 16.33 12.24
C PRO A 228 16.25 17.24 13.46
N PRO A 229 15.60 18.42 13.57
CA PRO A 229 15.67 19.24 14.78
C PRO A 229 15.30 18.46 16.06
N SER A 230 15.96 18.78 17.17
CA SER A 230 15.60 18.27 18.50
C SER A 230 14.47 19.09 19.13
N PHE A 231 13.82 18.52 20.15
CA PHE A 231 12.77 19.17 20.94
C PHE A 231 11.57 19.59 20.08
N VAL A 232 11.21 18.75 19.13
CA VAL A 232 10.02 18.92 18.29
C VAL A 232 9.31 17.58 18.12
N HIS A 233 7.99 17.64 17.97
CA HIS A 233 7.16 16.49 17.64
C HIS A 233 6.04 16.91 16.69
N TYR A 234 5.49 15.96 15.95
CA TYR A 234 4.16 16.09 15.36
C TYR A 234 3.13 15.47 16.31
N ALA A 235 1.86 15.84 16.19
CA ALA A 235 0.78 15.24 16.98
C ALA A 235 0.32 13.93 16.30
N ASN A 236 0.77 12.77 16.80
CA ASN A 236 0.35 11.46 16.28
C ASN A 236 -1.14 11.22 16.56
N PHE A 237 -1.59 11.57 17.78
CA PHE A 237 -3.00 11.58 18.16
C PHE A 237 -3.31 12.78 19.07
N LEU A 238 -4.55 13.26 18.96
CA LEU A 238 -5.14 14.28 19.81
C LEU A 238 -6.43 13.70 20.40
N ARG A 239 -6.58 13.71 21.72
CA ARG A 239 -7.78 13.18 22.38
C ARG A 239 -8.26 14.12 23.50
N PRO A 240 -9.59 14.38 23.59
CA PRO A 240 -10.17 14.96 24.78
C PRO A 240 -10.16 13.89 25.88
N VAL A 241 -9.85 14.31 27.10
CA VAL A 241 -9.96 13.47 28.30
C VAL A 241 -10.77 14.23 29.34
N LYS A 242 -11.77 13.56 29.92
CA LYS A 242 -12.56 14.11 31.02
C LYS A 242 -11.81 13.98 32.34
N LYS A 243 -11.82 15.06 33.11
CA LYS A 243 -11.34 15.10 34.49
C LYS A 243 -12.47 14.74 35.45
N ALA A 244 -12.09 14.37 36.68
CA ALA A 244 -13.03 14.04 37.76
C ALA A 244 -14.06 15.16 38.07
N ASP A 245 -13.72 16.42 37.81
CA ASP A 245 -14.61 17.57 38.00
C ASP A 245 -15.58 17.81 36.83
N GLY A 246 -15.53 16.96 35.80
CA GLY A 246 -16.34 17.05 34.59
C GLY A 246 -15.80 18.00 33.52
N THR A 247 -14.68 18.71 33.79
CA THR A 247 -14.00 19.52 32.77
C THR A 247 -13.19 18.63 31.82
N GLU A 248 -12.85 19.17 30.65
CA GLU A 248 -12.01 18.48 29.68
C GLU A 248 -10.58 19.00 29.72
N MET A 249 -9.67 18.16 29.26
CA MET A 249 -8.30 18.51 28.93
C MET A 249 -7.93 17.90 27.59
N LEU A 250 -6.90 18.48 26.96
CA LEU A 250 -6.32 17.93 25.74
C LEU A 250 -5.14 17.04 26.13
N VAL A 251 -5.14 15.79 25.64
CA VAL A 251 -3.95 14.94 25.65
C VAL A 251 -3.42 14.80 24.23
N VAL A 252 -2.14 15.13 24.08
CA VAL A 252 -1.40 14.98 22.82
C VAL A 252 -0.45 13.80 22.96
N LEU A 253 -0.56 12.83 22.05
CA LEU A 253 0.49 11.86 21.83
C LEU A 253 1.45 12.43 20.78
N GLY A 254 2.58 12.97 21.24
CA GLY A 254 3.59 13.58 20.38
C GLY A 254 4.69 12.58 20.02
N SER A 255 5.07 12.49 18.74
CA SER A 255 6.21 11.68 18.29
C SER A 255 7.05 12.45 17.27
N ASN A 256 8.32 12.08 17.10
CA ASN A 256 9.18 12.59 16.04
C ASN A 256 9.53 11.53 14.97
N ASN A 257 9.21 10.26 15.23
CA ASN A 257 9.63 9.09 14.45
C ASN A 257 8.50 8.07 14.41
N HIS A 258 7.97 7.84 13.21
CA HIS A 258 6.82 6.96 13.03
C HIS A 258 7.16 5.46 13.00
N MET A 259 8.45 5.09 13.03
CA MET A 259 8.90 3.70 12.89
C MET A 259 9.40 3.06 14.18
N GLN A 260 10.00 3.84 15.08
CA GLN A 260 10.76 3.31 16.22
C GLN A 260 10.49 4.03 17.54
N ASP A 261 9.99 5.27 17.52
CA ASP A 261 9.71 6.04 18.74
C ASP A 261 8.24 5.93 19.17
N ARG A 262 8.03 5.69 20.47
CA ARG A 262 6.70 5.66 21.07
C ARG A 262 6.16 7.06 21.31
N GLY A 263 7.05 8.03 21.44
CA GLY A 263 6.71 9.39 21.80
C GLY A 263 6.33 9.54 23.28
N SER A 264 5.74 10.70 23.59
CA SER A 264 5.30 11.06 24.94
C SER A 264 3.86 11.56 24.95
N LEU A 265 3.20 11.44 26.09
CA LEU A 265 1.90 12.06 26.37
C LEU A 265 2.11 13.44 26.97
N TYR A 266 1.46 14.45 26.39
CA TYR A 266 1.49 15.84 26.83
C TYR A 266 0.08 16.27 27.24
N PHE A 267 -0.06 16.75 28.47
CA PHE A 267 -1.35 17.03 29.11
C PHE A 267 -1.56 18.54 29.20
N PHE A 268 -2.56 19.07 28.52
CA PHE A 268 -2.86 20.50 28.47
C PHE A 268 -4.21 20.79 29.10
N ASP A 269 -4.25 21.80 29.97
CA ASP A 269 -5.48 22.52 30.20
C ASP A 269 -5.90 23.19 28.88
N VAL A 270 -7.21 23.23 28.63
CA VAL A 270 -7.74 23.72 27.35
C VAL A 270 -7.29 25.17 27.13
N LEU A 271 -6.76 25.45 25.94
CA LEU A 271 -6.17 26.74 25.52
C LEU A 271 -4.87 27.16 26.22
N GLU A 272 -4.24 26.34 27.07
CA GLU A 272 -2.93 26.66 27.63
C GLU A 272 -1.78 26.52 26.60
N ASN A 273 -0.67 27.24 26.82
CA ASN A 273 0.49 27.22 25.89
C ASN A 273 1.45 26.06 26.14
N THR A 274 1.46 25.55 27.37
CA THR A 274 2.41 24.55 27.83
C THR A 274 1.65 23.45 28.54
N PRO A 275 2.07 22.19 28.39
CA PRO A 275 1.46 21.09 29.10
C PRO A 275 1.76 21.24 30.61
N PHE A 276 0.78 20.94 31.45
CA PHE A 276 0.98 20.88 32.91
C PHE A 276 1.68 19.59 33.33
N LYS A 277 1.68 18.57 32.46
CA LYS A 277 2.30 17.25 32.69
C LYS A 277 2.78 16.65 31.37
N ILE A 278 3.95 16.00 31.42
CA ILE A 278 4.52 15.23 30.31
C ILE A 278 4.97 13.89 30.86
N THR A 279 4.57 12.79 30.23
CA THR A 279 5.03 11.44 30.61
C THR A 279 5.43 10.64 29.38
N GLY A 280 6.50 9.85 29.49
CA GLY A 280 6.94 8.93 28.45
C GLY A 280 6.07 7.68 28.40
N ILE A 281 6.18 6.92 27.31
CA ILE A 281 5.41 5.69 27.10
C ILE A 281 6.33 4.47 27.10
N GLU A 282 6.02 3.50 27.96
CA GLU A 282 6.62 2.17 27.90
C GLU A 282 5.75 1.23 27.07
N ALA A 283 6.34 0.62 26.05
CA ALA A 283 5.71 -0.29 25.08
C ALA A 283 6.79 -1.20 24.44
N PRO A 284 6.49 -2.06 23.47
CA PRO A 284 7.53 -2.72 22.65
C PRO A 284 7.87 -1.96 21.35
N THR A 285 6.95 -1.17 20.79
CA THR A 285 7.10 -0.46 19.50
C THR A 285 6.26 0.83 19.52
N VAL A 286 6.20 1.55 18.39
CA VAL A 286 5.43 2.78 18.21
C VAL A 286 3.95 2.59 18.54
N ILE A 287 3.28 3.68 18.91
CA ILE A 287 1.85 3.69 19.21
C ILE A 287 1.05 4.05 17.95
N GLY A 288 0.07 3.21 17.63
CA GLY A 288 -0.81 3.38 16.47
C GLY A 288 -2.30 3.45 16.74
N GLU A 289 -2.70 3.39 18.02
CA GLU A 289 -4.07 3.67 18.43
C GLU A 289 -4.06 4.40 19.78
N PHE A 290 -5.02 5.31 19.97
CA PHE A 290 -5.26 6.02 21.22
C PHE A 290 -6.77 6.15 21.43
N LYS A 291 -7.30 5.42 22.42
CA LYS A 291 -8.66 5.54 22.94
C LYS A 291 -8.66 5.99 24.41
N VAL A 292 -9.83 6.42 24.86
CA VAL A 292 -10.09 6.75 26.26
C VAL A 292 -11.35 6.03 26.71
N SER A 293 -11.34 5.53 27.93
CA SER A 293 -12.50 4.85 28.54
C SER A 293 -12.41 4.97 30.05
N ASP A 294 -13.54 5.16 30.72
CA ASP A 294 -13.67 5.03 32.17
C ASP A 294 -14.22 3.62 32.43
N HIS A 295 -13.32 2.67 32.69
CA HIS A 295 -13.68 1.24 32.75
C HIS A 295 -14.04 0.77 34.16
N ASP A 296 -13.52 1.44 35.19
CA ASP A 296 -13.80 1.13 36.60
C ASP A 296 -14.91 2.02 37.19
N ASN A 297 -15.43 2.95 36.39
CA ASN A 297 -16.51 3.88 36.74
C ASN A 297 -16.12 4.80 37.91
N ASP A 298 -14.84 5.16 38.03
CA ASP A 298 -14.35 6.07 39.05
C ASP A 298 -14.56 7.57 38.69
N GLY A 299 -15.00 7.85 37.46
CA GLY A 299 -15.26 9.18 36.93
C GLY A 299 -14.05 9.85 36.27
N VAL A 300 -12.92 9.17 36.19
CA VAL A 300 -11.72 9.55 35.43
C VAL A 300 -11.55 8.56 34.28
N GLN A 301 -11.15 9.06 33.12
CA GLN A 301 -10.90 8.17 31.97
C GLN A 301 -9.47 7.67 31.97
N GLU A 302 -9.29 6.36 31.78
CA GLU A 302 -8.00 5.77 31.44
C GLU A 302 -7.66 6.02 29.97
N ILE A 303 -6.36 6.05 29.70
CA ILE A 303 -5.81 6.07 28.35
C ILE A 303 -5.51 4.63 27.92
N LEU A 304 -6.04 4.23 26.77
CA LEU A 304 -5.72 2.95 26.13
C LEU A 304 -4.90 3.23 24.86
N LEU A 305 -3.68 2.69 24.83
CA LEU A 305 -2.77 2.81 23.69
C LEU A 305 -2.57 1.43 23.06
N GLY A 306 -2.63 1.40 21.73
CA GLY A 306 -2.35 0.20 20.95
C GLY A 306 -1.06 0.34 20.16
N THR A 307 -0.23 -0.70 20.14
CA THR A 307 1.03 -0.66 19.39
C THR A 307 0.83 -0.90 17.89
N SER A 308 1.76 -0.39 17.07
CA SER A 308 1.82 -0.64 15.63
C SER A 308 3.17 -1.19 15.21
N GLY A 309 3.18 -2.23 14.37
CA GLY A 309 4.41 -2.87 13.95
C GLY A 309 4.27 -4.37 13.66
N HIS A 310 5.38 -5.09 13.79
CA HIS A 310 5.41 -6.53 13.55
C HIS A 310 4.59 -7.28 14.60
N HIS A 311 3.94 -8.37 14.20
CA HIS A 311 3.18 -9.27 15.08
C HIS A 311 3.94 -9.85 16.31
N ASN A 312 5.25 -9.60 16.44
CA ASN A 312 6.06 -10.02 17.59
C ASN A 312 6.15 -8.92 18.66
N THR A 313 5.62 -7.73 18.40
CA THR A 313 5.67 -6.54 19.25
C THR A 313 4.28 -5.95 19.49
N MET A 314 3.23 -6.77 19.37
CA MET A 314 1.84 -6.32 19.53
C MET A 314 1.46 -6.34 21.00
N SER A 315 1.02 -5.20 21.50
CA SER A 315 0.60 -5.03 22.90
C SER A 315 -0.47 -3.93 22.99
N THR A 316 -1.19 -3.93 24.10
CA THR A 316 -2.01 -2.81 24.57
C THR A 316 -1.38 -2.24 25.83
N ILE A 317 -1.49 -0.93 26.03
CA ILE A 317 -1.07 -0.22 27.23
C ILE A 317 -2.28 0.49 27.83
N ARG A 318 -2.57 0.21 29.10
CA ARG A 318 -3.51 0.99 29.92
C ARG A 318 -2.71 1.94 30.80
N PHE A 319 -3.02 3.22 30.73
CA PHE A 319 -2.38 4.26 31.53
C PHE A 319 -3.41 4.96 32.42
N ASN A 320 -3.18 4.92 33.72
CA ASN A 320 -3.99 5.61 34.72
C ASN A 320 -3.47 7.03 34.93
N ILE A 321 -4.35 8.01 34.75
CA ILE A 321 -3.97 9.43 34.79
C ILE A 321 -3.75 9.94 36.22
N ILE A 322 -4.40 9.32 37.22
CA ILE A 322 -4.39 9.73 38.62
C ILE A 322 -3.01 9.46 39.25
N ASP A 323 -2.47 8.26 39.05
CA ASP A 323 -1.26 7.80 39.73
C ASP A 323 -0.06 7.51 38.81
N ASP A 324 -0.21 7.73 37.51
CA ASP A 324 0.81 7.48 36.48
C ASP A 324 1.18 6.00 36.30
N SER A 325 0.36 5.08 36.81
CA SER A 325 0.57 3.65 36.59
C SER A 325 0.28 3.26 35.14
N LEU A 326 1.07 2.30 34.65
CA LEU A 326 1.06 1.85 33.27
C LEU A 326 1.10 0.32 33.27
N GLU A 327 0.07 -0.29 32.70
CA GLU A 327 -0.08 -1.74 32.59
C GLU A 327 -0.04 -2.14 31.11
N ALA A 328 0.87 -3.03 30.75
CA ALA A 328 1.02 -3.54 29.41
C ALA A 328 0.45 -4.97 29.32
N TYR A 329 -0.27 -5.25 28.23
CA TYR A 329 -0.76 -6.58 27.88
C TYR A 329 -0.20 -7.01 26.53
N ASP A 330 0.66 -8.01 26.53
CA ASP A 330 1.34 -8.51 25.33
C ASP A 330 0.50 -9.56 24.59
N LEU A 331 0.39 -9.37 23.27
CA LEU A 331 -0.39 -10.23 22.38
C LEU A 331 0.54 -11.14 21.60
N THR A 332 0.35 -12.46 21.75
CA THR A 332 1.25 -13.47 21.18
C THR A 332 0.53 -14.41 20.21
N LYS A 333 1.30 -15.28 19.53
CA LYS A 333 0.78 -16.30 18.59
C LYS A 333 0.01 -15.73 17.40
N LEU A 334 0.53 -14.64 16.82
CA LEU A 334 -0.07 -13.91 15.70
C LEU A 334 0.52 -14.31 14.32
N GLY A 335 1.57 -15.12 14.28
CA GLY A 335 2.29 -15.47 13.06
C GLY A 335 3.03 -14.26 12.44
N PHE A 336 3.36 -14.35 11.15
CA PHE A 336 4.00 -13.25 10.43
C PHE A 336 2.94 -12.26 9.91
N GLY A 337 3.20 -10.97 10.08
CA GLY A 337 2.32 -9.88 9.69
C GLY A 337 2.66 -8.58 10.42
N TYR A 338 2.00 -7.51 10.00
CA TYR A 338 2.14 -6.18 10.60
C TYR A 338 0.76 -5.56 10.76
N SER A 339 0.44 -5.10 11.96
CA SER A 339 -0.89 -4.61 12.33
C SER A 339 -0.79 -3.44 13.31
N VAL A 340 -1.95 -2.85 13.59
CA VAL A 340 -2.20 -2.00 14.76
C VAL A 340 -3.06 -2.81 15.73
N THR A 341 -2.69 -2.89 17.01
CA THR A 341 -3.63 -3.35 18.04
C THR A 341 -4.61 -2.22 18.35
N GLN A 342 -5.90 -2.49 18.26
CA GLN A 342 -6.96 -1.53 18.50
C GLN A 342 -7.75 -1.96 19.73
N PRO A 343 -7.55 -1.29 20.89
CA PRO A 343 -8.26 -1.63 22.11
C PRO A 343 -9.63 -0.96 22.18
N GLU A 344 -10.59 -1.67 22.79
CA GLU A 344 -11.92 -1.15 23.10
C GLU A 344 -12.48 -1.87 24.34
N PHE A 345 -13.29 -1.16 25.11
CA PHE A 345 -14.02 -1.72 26.25
C PHE A 345 -15.44 -2.10 25.84
N ILE A 346 -15.87 -3.34 26.07
CA ILE A 346 -17.13 -3.86 25.56
C ILE A 346 -17.94 -4.61 26.62
N ASN A 347 -19.21 -4.85 26.30
CA ASN A 347 -20.06 -5.81 26.99
C ASN A 347 -20.22 -7.06 26.11
N ASP A 348 -19.62 -8.17 26.53
CA ASP A 348 -19.69 -9.50 25.93
C ASP A 348 -20.77 -10.33 26.63
N GLU A 349 -21.95 -10.44 26.03
CA GLU A 349 -23.08 -11.21 26.56
C GLU A 349 -23.41 -10.91 28.05
N GLY A 350 -23.33 -9.63 28.44
CA GLY A 350 -23.58 -9.16 29.80
C GLY A 350 -22.33 -9.02 30.67
N VAL A 351 -21.15 -9.41 30.18
CA VAL A 351 -19.88 -9.36 30.92
C VAL A 351 -18.96 -8.29 30.34
N GLU A 352 -18.44 -7.41 31.18
CA GLU A 352 -17.50 -6.38 30.76
C GLU A 352 -16.12 -6.96 30.47
N LYS A 353 -15.57 -6.62 29.30
CA LYS A 353 -14.26 -7.11 28.83
C LYS A 353 -13.53 -6.07 28.02
N TYR A 354 -12.21 -6.21 27.96
CA TYR A 354 -11.41 -5.59 26.91
C TYR A 354 -11.46 -6.44 25.64
N MET A 355 -11.65 -5.77 24.50
CA MET A 355 -11.51 -6.31 23.17
C MET A 355 -10.30 -5.70 22.49
N PHE A 356 -9.36 -6.53 22.02
CA PHE A 356 -8.21 -6.10 21.24
C PHE A 356 -8.30 -6.67 19.82
N LEU A 357 -8.52 -5.80 18.82
CA LEU A 357 -8.47 -6.19 17.41
C LEU A 357 -7.04 -6.03 16.88
N VAL A 358 -6.48 -7.10 16.30
CA VAL A 358 -5.14 -7.12 15.69
C VAL A 358 -5.22 -7.80 14.33
N GLY A 359 -5.38 -7.00 13.27
CA GLY A 359 -5.57 -7.52 11.92
C GLY A 359 -6.80 -8.43 11.83
N GLN A 360 -6.58 -9.75 11.77
CA GLN A 360 -7.65 -10.77 11.68
C GLN A 360 -8.05 -11.39 13.04
N PHE A 361 -7.32 -11.06 14.09
CA PHE A 361 -7.50 -11.64 15.42
C PHE A 361 -8.28 -10.68 16.31
N MET A 362 -9.14 -11.25 17.16
CA MET A 362 -9.81 -10.52 18.22
C MET A 362 -9.53 -11.23 19.54
N PHE A 363 -9.01 -10.49 20.52
CA PHE A 363 -8.74 -11.01 21.86
C PHE A 363 -9.74 -10.40 22.83
N LEU A 364 -10.36 -11.24 23.66
CA LEU A 364 -11.21 -10.81 24.76
C LEU A 364 -10.49 -11.14 26.06
N VAL A 365 -10.35 -10.14 26.93
CA VAL A 365 -9.64 -10.26 28.21
C VAL A 365 -10.49 -9.60 29.29
N ASP A 366 -10.50 -10.17 30.48
CA ASP A 366 -11.18 -9.57 31.62
C ASP A 366 -10.53 -8.22 32.00
N THR A 367 -11.25 -7.39 32.75
CA THR A 367 -10.88 -5.98 32.99
C THR A 367 -9.66 -5.78 33.89
N ASP A 368 -9.24 -6.82 34.60
CA ASP A 368 -7.99 -6.87 35.36
C ASP A 368 -6.77 -7.28 34.51
N LEU A 369 -6.98 -7.52 33.20
CA LEU A 369 -5.97 -7.93 32.25
C LEU A 369 -5.31 -9.28 32.59
N ASP A 370 -6.01 -10.20 33.27
CA ASP A 370 -5.51 -11.55 33.55
C ASP A 370 -5.26 -12.33 32.25
N PRO A 371 -4.01 -12.74 31.93
CA PRO A 371 -3.71 -13.54 30.75
C PRO A 371 -4.46 -14.87 30.66
N GLU A 372 -4.88 -15.46 31.80
CA GLU A 372 -5.64 -16.72 31.82
C GLU A 372 -7.11 -16.55 31.42
N SER A 373 -7.64 -15.31 31.45
CA SER A 373 -8.99 -14.98 30.97
C SER A 373 -9.10 -14.87 29.45
N GLN A 374 -7.97 -14.90 28.75
CA GLN A 374 -7.88 -14.56 27.34
C GLN A 374 -8.63 -15.56 26.44
N GLU A 375 -9.60 -15.05 25.69
CA GLU A 375 -10.22 -15.75 24.56
C GLU A 375 -9.71 -15.13 23.25
N LYS A 376 -9.22 -15.98 22.33
CA LYS A 376 -8.71 -15.55 21.02
C LYS A 376 -9.63 -16.07 19.91
N LEU A 377 -10.16 -15.15 19.12
CA LEU A 377 -10.94 -15.42 17.91
C LEU A 377 -10.11 -15.09 16.67
N GLU A 378 -10.33 -15.84 15.59
CA GLU A 378 -9.63 -15.65 14.32
C GLU A 378 -10.60 -15.73 13.15
N THR A 379 -10.55 -14.73 12.28
CA THR A 379 -11.23 -14.76 10.97
C THR A 379 -10.21 -14.81 9.84
N LYS A 380 -10.67 -15.02 8.60
CA LYS A 380 -9.78 -15.13 7.43
C LYS A 380 -9.22 -13.76 6.99
N TYR A 381 -9.84 -12.65 7.36
CA TYR A 381 -9.54 -11.32 6.82
C TYR A 381 -9.17 -10.33 7.93
N SER A 382 -8.32 -9.36 7.60
CA SER A 382 -7.96 -8.26 8.49
C SER A 382 -8.71 -6.97 8.15
N TYR A 383 -8.93 -6.09 9.11
CA TYR A 383 -9.79 -4.89 9.01
C TYR A 383 -9.04 -3.60 9.36
N ASN A 384 -9.32 -2.52 8.62
CA ASN A 384 -8.57 -1.26 8.73
C ASN A 384 -8.85 -0.42 10.00
N ASP A 385 -9.99 -0.60 10.67
CA ASP A 385 -10.39 0.24 11.82
C ASP A 385 -11.51 -0.46 12.61
N MET A 386 -11.62 -0.11 13.89
CA MET A 386 -12.66 -0.53 14.83
C MET A 386 -13.20 0.66 15.62
N TRP A 387 -14.53 0.73 15.73
CA TRP A 387 -15.21 1.77 16.49
C TRP A 387 -16.40 1.22 17.25
N LYS A 388 -16.54 1.57 18.52
CA LYS A 388 -17.74 1.30 19.30
C LYS A 388 -18.73 2.45 19.19
N ASP A 389 -19.96 2.15 18.80
CA ASP A 389 -21.04 3.12 18.91
C ASP A 389 -21.35 3.40 20.39
N PRO A 390 -21.19 4.65 20.89
CA PRO A 390 -21.39 4.97 22.30
C PRO A 390 -22.86 4.82 22.76
N VAL A 391 -23.83 4.81 21.84
CA VAL A 391 -25.26 4.71 22.18
C VAL A 391 -25.72 3.26 22.30
N SER A 392 -25.43 2.43 21.29
CA SER A 392 -25.90 1.04 21.25
C SER A 392 -24.89 0.01 21.76
N GLY A 393 -23.63 0.40 21.95
CA GLY A 393 -22.53 -0.51 22.33
C GLY A 393 -22.06 -1.44 21.21
N LYS A 394 -22.61 -1.32 20.00
CA LYS A 394 -22.23 -2.15 18.85
C LYS A 394 -20.83 -1.81 18.35
N ILE A 395 -20.09 -2.83 17.92
CA ILE A 395 -18.78 -2.69 17.31
C ILE A 395 -18.94 -2.57 15.79
N ILE A 396 -18.23 -1.61 15.21
CA ILE A 396 -18.21 -1.35 13.78
C ILE A 396 -16.79 -1.59 13.29
N LEU A 397 -16.62 -2.55 12.38
CA LEU A 397 -15.36 -2.78 11.67
C LEU A 397 -15.41 -2.10 10.31
N ALA A 398 -14.33 -1.41 9.95
CA ALA A 398 -14.13 -0.90 8.60
C ALA A 398 -13.88 -2.03 7.58
N SER A 399 -13.65 -1.68 6.32
CA SER A 399 -13.41 -2.67 5.28
C SER A 399 -12.16 -3.49 5.52
N SER A 400 -12.14 -4.68 4.93
CA SER A 400 -10.95 -5.51 4.95
C SER A 400 -9.76 -4.77 4.31
N GLU A 401 -8.59 -4.89 4.95
CA GLU A 401 -7.30 -4.36 4.49
C GLU A 401 -6.91 -4.83 3.09
N SER A 402 -7.48 -5.95 2.62
CA SER A 402 -7.21 -6.52 1.28
C SER A 402 -7.97 -5.82 0.14
N GLY A 403 -8.55 -4.64 0.39
CA GLY A 403 -9.31 -3.86 -0.60
C GLY A 403 -10.81 -4.17 -0.64
N GLY A 404 -11.40 -4.62 0.48
CA GLY A 404 -12.84 -4.84 0.58
C GLY A 404 -13.66 -3.56 0.55
N SER A 405 -15.00 -3.70 0.52
CA SER A 405 -15.93 -2.56 0.51
C SER A 405 -17.01 -2.59 1.60
N ASN A 406 -16.97 -3.62 2.45
CA ASN A 406 -17.96 -3.78 3.50
C ASN A 406 -17.59 -3.01 4.77
N ILE A 407 -18.61 -2.62 5.52
CA ILE A 407 -18.54 -2.33 6.96
C ILE A 407 -19.25 -3.48 7.66
N HIS A 408 -18.73 -3.92 8.80
CA HIS A 408 -19.32 -4.99 9.60
C HIS A 408 -19.78 -4.44 10.94
N ILE A 409 -21.05 -4.65 11.30
CA ILE A 409 -21.64 -4.23 12.56
C ILE A 409 -21.84 -5.49 13.39
N ILE A 410 -21.23 -5.53 14.57
CA ILE A 410 -21.23 -6.65 15.50
C ILE A 410 -21.98 -6.22 16.76
N ASP A 411 -22.97 -7.02 17.16
CA ASP A 411 -23.64 -6.88 18.44
C ASP A 411 -23.13 -7.96 19.39
N THR A 412 -22.20 -7.57 20.27
CA THR A 412 -21.52 -8.47 21.22
C THR A 412 -22.42 -8.94 22.37
N GLN A 413 -23.65 -8.42 22.45
CA GLN A 413 -24.65 -8.86 23.43
C GLN A 413 -25.53 -10.00 22.89
N ILE A 414 -25.43 -10.34 21.60
CA ILE A 414 -26.16 -11.45 20.99
C ILE A 414 -25.32 -12.73 21.08
N THR A 415 -25.87 -13.77 21.71
CA THR A 415 -25.21 -15.07 21.81
C THR A 415 -24.82 -15.64 20.44
N GLY A 416 -23.57 -16.11 20.34
CA GLY A 416 -23.02 -16.70 19.11
C GLY A 416 -22.32 -15.71 18.17
N TRP A 417 -22.18 -14.44 18.56
CA TRP A 417 -21.47 -13.43 17.77
C TRP A 417 -20.00 -13.82 17.47
N LYS A 418 -19.35 -14.52 18.41
CA LYS A 418 -17.95 -14.98 18.28
C LYS A 418 -17.78 -15.94 17.10
N GLY A 419 -18.64 -16.96 17.01
CA GLY A 419 -18.64 -17.87 15.86
C GLY A 419 -19.00 -17.17 14.56
N ALA A 420 -19.92 -16.20 14.59
CA ALA A 420 -20.24 -15.38 13.41
C ALA A 420 -19.03 -14.54 12.92
N TYR A 421 -18.16 -14.10 13.82
CA TYR A 421 -16.92 -13.41 13.48
C TYR A 421 -15.90 -14.35 12.81
N GLU A 422 -15.69 -15.54 13.38
CA GLU A 422 -14.79 -16.56 12.82
C GLU A 422 -15.23 -17.00 11.41
N GLU A 423 -16.55 -17.09 11.20
CA GLU A 423 -17.15 -17.45 9.90
C GLU A 423 -17.32 -16.26 8.93
N LEU A 424 -16.95 -15.04 9.34
CA LEU A 424 -17.20 -13.83 8.55
C LEU A 424 -16.53 -13.90 7.18
N LYS A 425 -17.36 -13.85 6.12
CA LYS A 425 -16.93 -13.86 4.73
C LYS A 425 -17.16 -12.50 4.09
N PRO A 426 -16.20 -12.00 3.31
CA PRO A 426 -16.32 -10.73 2.66
C PRO A 426 -17.29 -10.83 1.48
N LYS A 427 -17.99 -9.73 1.22
CA LYS A 427 -18.91 -9.53 0.09
C LYS A 427 -18.36 -8.38 -0.77
N GLY A 428 -19.17 -7.90 -1.71
CA GLY A 428 -18.81 -6.73 -2.53
C GLY A 428 -17.51 -6.96 -3.29
N LYS A 429 -16.58 -6.00 -3.21
CA LYS A 429 -15.31 -6.03 -3.95
C LYS A 429 -14.51 -7.33 -3.76
N LEU A 430 -14.39 -7.84 -2.53
CA LEU A 430 -13.56 -9.03 -2.28
C LEU A 430 -14.17 -10.30 -2.85
N GLU A 431 -15.49 -10.46 -2.78
CA GLU A 431 -16.19 -11.56 -3.45
C GLU A 431 -16.00 -11.47 -4.97
N GLU A 432 -16.09 -10.27 -5.54
CA GLU A 432 -15.83 -10.03 -6.96
C GLU A 432 -14.39 -10.40 -7.36
N ILE A 433 -13.38 -10.01 -6.57
CA ILE A 433 -11.97 -10.31 -6.82
C ILE A 433 -11.73 -11.83 -6.83
N ILE A 434 -12.25 -12.55 -5.84
CA ILE A 434 -12.11 -14.01 -5.74
C ILE A 434 -12.74 -14.68 -6.96
N ASN A 435 -13.97 -14.29 -7.32
CA ASN A 435 -14.68 -14.82 -8.48
C ASN A 435 -13.94 -14.50 -9.79
N ASN A 436 -13.38 -13.30 -9.92
CA ASN A 436 -12.60 -12.89 -11.09
C ASN A 436 -11.32 -13.72 -11.21
N THR A 437 -10.58 -13.93 -10.12
CA THR A 437 -9.37 -14.78 -10.12
C THR A 437 -9.70 -16.23 -10.47
N GLU A 438 -10.76 -16.81 -9.91
CA GLU A 438 -11.19 -18.17 -10.22
C GLU A 438 -11.57 -18.29 -11.72
N LYS A 439 -12.32 -17.32 -12.24
CA LYS A 439 -12.67 -17.25 -13.66
C LYS A 439 -11.41 -17.18 -14.54
N THR A 440 -10.42 -16.36 -14.19
CA THR A 440 -9.15 -16.26 -14.92
C THR A 440 -8.42 -17.60 -14.93
N ARG A 441 -8.33 -18.31 -13.80
CA ARG A 441 -7.69 -19.63 -13.73
C ARG A 441 -8.42 -20.66 -14.60
N ASN A 442 -9.74 -20.66 -14.59
CA ASN A 442 -10.57 -21.53 -15.44
C ASN A 442 -10.38 -21.26 -16.94
N GLN A 443 -10.24 -19.98 -17.33
CA GLN A 443 -9.95 -19.58 -18.71
C GLN A 443 -8.54 -20.00 -19.13
N LEU A 444 -7.56 -19.76 -18.26
CA LEU A 444 -6.16 -20.14 -18.46
C LEU A 444 -5.98 -21.66 -18.63
N ALA A 445 -6.85 -22.48 -18.03
CA ALA A 445 -6.83 -23.94 -18.22
C ALA A 445 -6.90 -24.34 -19.71
N ASN A 446 -7.66 -23.58 -20.52
CA ASN A 446 -7.89 -23.84 -21.94
C ASN A 446 -6.96 -23.06 -22.88
N TYR A 447 -6.16 -22.12 -22.36
CA TYR A 447 -5.23 -21.33 -23.16
C TYR A 447 -4.07 -22.20 -23.68
N GLN A 448 -3.68 -21.95 -24.92
CA GLN A 448 -2.52 -22.53 -25.58
C GLN A 448 -1.71 -21.40 -26.21
N LYS A 449 -0.40 -21.37 -25.93
CA LYS A 449 0.53 -20.40 -26.52
C LYS A 449 0.58 -20.59 -28.05
N PRO A 450 0.46 -19.51 -28.85
CA PRO A 450 0.65 -19.61 -30.30
C PRO A 450 2.06 -20.10 -30.68
N GLU A 451 2.19 -20.93 -31.72
CA GLU A 451 3.49 -21.41 -32.21
C GLU A 451 4.41 -20.29 -32.71
N SER A 452 3.83 -19.17 -33.15
CA SER A 452 4.57 -17.99 -33.57
C SER A 452 5.27 -17.26 -32.42
N GLU A 453 4.84 -17.49 -31.18
CA GLU A 453 5.48 -16.91 -30.00
C GLU A 453 6.63 -17.80 -29.53
N ARG A 454 7.74 -17.18 -29.15
CA ARG A 454 8.86 -17.88 -28.50
C ARG A 454 8.45 -18.55 -27.20
N ASP A 455 9.26 -19.48 -26.72
CA ASP A 455 9.03 -20.08 -25.40
C ASP A 455 9.23 -19.04 -24.28
N PRO A 456 8.53 -19.23 -23.12
CA PRO A 456 8.70 -18.35 -21.97
C PRO A 456 10.16 -18.23 -21.53
N LEU A 457 10.59 -17.02 -21.16
CA LEU A 457 11.92 -16.82 -20.57
C LEU A 457 11.99 -17.48 -19.19
N PRO A 458 13.18 -17.88 -18.72
CA PRO A 458 13.36 -18.32 -17.35
C PRO A 458 12.91 -17.24 -16.36
N VAL A 459 12.03 -17.60 -15.43
CA VAL A 459 11.67 -16.80 -14.26
C VAL A 459 12.09 -17.59 -13.02
N TYR A 460 12.87 -16.98 -12.14
CA TYR A 460 13.43 -17.59 -10.95
C TYR A 460 12.58 -17.23 -9.73
N LEU A 461 11.80 -18.20 -9.25
CA LEU A 461 11.09 -18.09 -7.98
C LEU A 461 12.06 -18.50 -6.86
N MET A 462 12.52 -17.52 -6.09
CA MET A 462 13.64 -17.68 -5.15
C MET A 462 13.23 -18.20 -3.78
N THR A 463 12.04 -17.83 -3.31
CA THR A 463 11.50 -18.24 -1.99
C THR A 463 9.98 -18.49 -2.04
N PRO A 464 9.44 -19.26 -3.00
CA PRO A 464 8.02 -19.63 -2.96
C PRO A 464 7.77 -20.67 -1.87
N ASP A 465 6.63 -20.62 -1.18
CA ASP A 465 6.14 -21.73 -0.38
C ASP A 465 5.43 -22.74 -1.31
N ILE A 466 5.95 -23.96 -1.34
CA ILE A 466 5.45 -25.07 -2.17
C ILE A 466 5.29 -26.35 -1.34
N ASP A 467 5.17 -26.22 -0.01
CA ASP A 467 5.21 -27.36 0.90
C ASP A 467 3.85 -28.06 1.01
N SER A 468 2.74 -27.35 0.76
CA SER A 468 1.38 -27.90 0.86
C SER A 468 0.37 -27.19 -0.06
N GLY A 469 -0.91 -27.57 0.01
CA GLY A 469 -1.99 -26.85 -0.66
C GLY A 469 -2.00 -26.93 -2.19
N LEU A 470 -2.73 -25.99 -2.81
CA LEU A 470 -2.80 -25.82 -4.25
C LEU A 470 -1.47 -25.37 -4.84
N SER A 471 -0.73 -24.54 -4.13
CA SER A 471 0.62 -24.10 -4.51
C SER A 471 1.54 -25.29 -4.77
N LYS A 472 1.62 -26.26 -3.85
CA LYS A 472 2.41 -27.48 -4.06
C LYS A 472 2.02 -28.23 -5.33
N THR A 473 0.73 -28.53 -5.52
CA THR A 473 0.28 -29.33 -6.67
C THR A 473 0.50 -28.59 -7.99
N THR A 474 0.34 -27.27 -7.98
CA THR A 474 0.64 -26.39 -9.13
C THR A 474 2.13 -26.41 -9.46
N ALA A 475 3.00 -26.25 -8.47
CA ALA A 475 4.45 -26.27 -8.65
C ALA A 475 4.95 -27.63 -9.17
N ASP A 476 4.49 -28.74 -8.59
CA ASP A 476 4.84 -30.09 -9.03
C ASP A 476 4.43 -30.33 -10.50
N HIS A 477 3.24 -29.87 -10.91
CA HIS A 477 2.80 -29.94 -12.30
C HIS A 477 3.69 -29.10 -13.22
N ILE A 478 4.03 -27.88 -12.83
CA ILE A 478 4.88 -26.99 -13.63
C ILE A 478 6.28 -27.60 -13.80
N ILE A 479 6.91 -28.06 -12.72
CA ILE A 479 8.25 -28.67 -12.72
C ILE A 479 8.30 -29.87 -13.67
N ALA A 480 7.23 -30.65 -13.77
CA ALA A 480 7.18 -31.83 -14.62
C ALA A 480 6.94 -31.54 -16.11
N ASN A 481 6.35 -30.38 -16.46
CA ASN A 481 5.80 -30.14 -17.80
C ASN A 481 6.32 -28.88 -18.49
N TYR A 482 7.00 -27.97 -17.77
CA TYR A 482 7.42 -26.66 -18.30
C TYR A 482 8.86 -26.33 -17.87
N ASN A 483 9.53 -25.51 -18.68
CA ASN A 483 10.91 -25.04 -18.43
C ASN A 483 10.97 -23.72 -17.62
N SER A 484 9.83 -23.07 -17.42
CA SER A 484 9.68 -21.83 -16.65
C SER A 484 8.26 -21.80 -16.05
N PRO A 485 8.05 -21.20 -14.86
CA PRO A 485 9.07 -20.69 -13.94
C PRO A 485 9.91 -21.81 -13.31
N LEU A 486 11.09 -21.46 -12.83
CA LEU A 486 12.02 -22.32 -12.09
C LEU A 486 11.88 -22.05 -10.59
N PHE A 487 11.65 -23.11 -9.82
CA PHE A 487 11.55 -23.07 -8.36
C PHE A 487 12.91 -23.34 -7.74
N LEU A 488 13.58 -22.30 -7.25
CA LEU A 488 14.90 -22.43 -6.62
C LEU A 488 14.78 -23.06 -5.22
N GLY A 489 15.85 -23.73 -4.79
CA GLY A 489 16.05 -24.11 -3.40
C GLY A 489 16.57 -22.94 -2.56
N GLY A 490 16.63 -23.14 -1.25
CA GLY A 490 17.11 -22.15 -0.30
C GLY A 490 16.29 -22.16 0.97
N SER A 491 16.82 -21.58 2.03
CA SER A 491 16.09 -21.38 3.27
C SER A 491 16.62 -20.16 4.01
N HIS A 492 15.83 -19.67 4.97
CA HIS A 492 16.29 -18.64 5.89
C HIS A 492 17.31 -19.23 6.87
N MET A 493 18.48 -18.62 7.00
CA MET A 493 19.52 -19.05 7.95
C MET A 493 19.62 -18.08 9.12
N SER A 494 19.50 -18.56 10.36
CA SER A 494 19.79 -17.77 11.57
C SER A 494 21.27 -17.80 11.96
N VAL A 495 22.11 -18.51 11.21
CA VAL A 495 23.54 -18.70 11.47
C VAL A 495 24.40 -18.14 10.34
N ALA A 496 25.63 -17.74 10.66
CA ALA A 496 26.63 -17.22 9.73
C ALA A 496 28.03 -17.76 10.05
N GLU A 497 29.01 -17.50 9.17
CA GLU A 497 30.40 -17.95 9.33
C GLU A 497 31.15 -17.10 10.36
N ASP A 498 31.70 -17.74 11.39
CA ASP A 498 32.61 -17.09 12.32
C ASP A 498 34.04 -17.15 11.79
N TRP A 499 34.43 -16.12 11.05
CA TRP A 499 35.75 -16.04 10.42
C TRP A 499 36.53 -14.79 10.86
N ASP A 500 37.86 -14.91 10.82
CA ASP A 500 38.76 -13.86 11.28
C ASP A 500 38.86 -12.70 10.28
N ARG A 501 38.26 -11.57 10.65
CA ARG A 501 38.29 -10.31 9.88
C ARG A 501 39.42 -9.37 10.31
N SER A 502 40.31 -9.78 11.22
CA SER A 502 41.33 -8.90 11.80
C SER A 502 42.28 -8.27 10.78
N ALA A 503 42.46 -8.93 9.63
CA ALA A 503 43.27 -8.47 8.51
C ALA A 503 42.56 -7.46 7.58
N MET A 504 41.26 -7.18 7.77
CA MET A 504 40.56 -6.17 6.98
C MET A 504 41.11 -4.77 7.28
N GLU A 505 41.38 -4.00 6.23
CA GLU A 505 41.83 -2.61 6.33
C GLU A 505 40.70 -1.67 6.79
N ASN A 506 39.45 -1.99 6.45
CA ASN A 506 38.29 -1.19 6.83
C ASN A 506 37.82 -1.46 8.27
N GLU A 507 38.09 -0.52 9.17
CA GLU A 507 37.76 -0.67 10.59
C GLU A 507 36.25 -0.80 10.87
N LYS A 508 35.38 -0.19 10.05
CA LYS A 508 33.92 -0.30 10.22
C LYS A 508 33.44 -1.71 9.97
N TYR A 509 33.73 -2.30 8.81
CA TYR A 509 33.24 -3.63 8.42
C TYR A 509 34.01 -4.79 9.04
N LYS A 510 35.26 -4.56 9.47
CA LYS A 510 36.03 -5.48 10.33
C LYS A 510 35.26 -5.86 11.59
N ASN A 511 34.67 -4.85 12.25
CA ASN A 511 33.99 -4.99 13.53
C ASN A 511 32.46 -5.20 13.38
N LYS A 512 31.89 -5.00 12.20
CA LYS A 512 30.45 -5.12 11.98
C LYS A 512 30.01 -6.58 11.95
N ARG A 513 28.86 -6.87 12.55
CA ARG A 513 28.15 -8.16 12.51
C ARG A 513 26.65 -7.87 12.48
N ASP A 514 25.89 -8.71 11.80
CA ASP A 514 24.43 -8.61 11.80
C ASP A 514 23.88 -9.24 13.08
N GLY A 515 23.31 -8.42 13.96
CA GLY A 515 22.77 -8.88 15.25
C GLY A 515 21.64 -9.91 15.14
N ARG A 516 21.08 -10.15 13.95
CA ARG A 516 20.07 -11.19 13.69
C ARG A 516 20.67 -12.57 13.40
N ARG A 517 22.01 -12.71 13.40
CA ARG A 517 22.73 -13.93 13.07
C ARG A 517 23.60 -14.41 14.22
N ASN A 518 23.65 -15.73 14.39
CA ASN A 518 24.60 -16.42 15.26
C ASN A 518 25.84 -16.82 14.44
N TYR A 519 26.99 -16.21 14.72
CA TYR A 519 28.25 -16.51 14.03
C TYR A 519 28.89 -17.72 14.69
N THR A 520 28.64 -18.91 14.14
CA THR A 520 29.08 -20.19 14.74
C THR A 520 29.59 -21.19 13.72
N LEU A 521 29.40 -20.94 12.42
CA LEU A 521 29.83 -21.88 11.39
C LEU A 521 31.30 -21.69 11.07
N THR A 522 32.02 -22.80 10.87
CA THR A 522 33.29 -22.80 10.13
C THR A 522 33.00 -22.63 8.64
N GLN A 523 34.03 -22.32 7.84
CA GLN A 523 33.91 -22.30 6.37
C GLN A 523 33.26 -23.57 5.82
N GLN A 524 33.80 -24.75 6.18
CA GLN A 524 33.24 -26.02 5.72
C GLN A 524 31.81 -26.24 6.25
N GLY A 525 31.53 -25.81 7.49
CA GLY A 525 30.18 -25.87 8.05
C GLY A 525 29.17 -25.04 7.27
N ALA A 526 29.55 -23.85 6.77
CA ALA A 526 28.72 -23.05 5.88
C ALA A 526 28.48 -23.73 4.52
N ILE A 527 29.53 -24.30 3.93
CA ILE A 527 29.43 -25.05 2.66
C ILE A 527 28.50 -26.26 2.82
N ASP A 528 28.71 -27.07 3.87
CA ASP A 528 27.92 -28.27 4.16
C ASP A 528 26.47 -27.95 4.50
N HIS A 529 26.19 -26.74 5.01
CA HIS A 529 24.83 -26.28 5.28
C HIS A 529 24.10 -25.84 4.01
N ILE A 530 24.78 -25.14 3.09
CA ILE A 530 24.15 -24.50 1.93
C ILE A 530 24.06 -25.44 0.73
N THR A 531 25.13 -26.21 0.45
CA THR A 531 25.20 -27.08 -0.74
C THR A 531 24.09 -28.15 -0.84
N PRO A 532 23.53 -28.71 0.26
CA PRO A 532 22.40 -29.64 0.16
C PRO A 532 21.16 -29.05 -0.53
N TRP A 533 20.98 -27.71 -0.51
CA TRP A 533 19.82 -27.05 -1.13
C TRP A 533 19.78 -27.18 -2.66
N TYR A 534 20.88 -27.56 -3.32
CA TYR A 534 20.87 -27.87 -4.75
C TYR A 534 20.20 -29.22 -5.08
N THR A 535 19.94 -30.07 -4.09
CA THR A 535 19.40 -31.43 -4.30
C THR A 535 18.00 -31.38 -4.91
N GLY A 536 17.84 -31.95 -6.10
CA GLY A 536 16.55 -31.94 -6.81
C GLY A 536 16.06 -30.56 -7.26
N LYS A 537 16.91 -29.52 -7.17
CA LYS A 537 16.57 -28.13 -7.55
C LYS A 537 17.41 -27.66 -8.75
N PRO A 538 16.87 -26.77 -9.61
CA PRO A 538 17.60 -26.16 -10.73
C PRO A 538 18.67 -25.14 -10.29
N GLY A 539 18.64 -24.74 -9.02
CA GLY A 539 19.59 -23.84 -8.39
C GLY A 539 19.09 -23.39 -7.02
N ILE A 540 19.78 -22.44 -6.41
CA ILE A 540 19.45 -21.92 -5.08
C ILE A 540 19.47 -20.40 -5.02
N ALA A 541 18.78 -19.85 -4.02
CA ALA A 541 18.89 -18.46 -3.61
C ALA A 541 19.07 -18.36 -2.10
N TYR A 542 20.02 -17.55 -1.64
CA TYR A 542 20.27 -17.35 -0.20
C TYR A 542 20.92 -16.01 0.09
N TRP A 543 20.92 -15.58 1.36
CA TRP A 543 21.59 -14.35 1.76
C TRP A 543 23.11 -14.55 1.73
N GLY A 544 23.78 -13.86 0.81
CA GLY A 544 25.25 -13.79 0.79
C GLY A 544 25.79 -12.83 1.85
N GLY A 545 24.98 -11.86 2.26
CA GLY A 545 25.28 -10.87 3.27
C GLY A 545 24.10 -9.91 3.48
N HIS A 546 24.34 -8.79 4.15
CA HIS A 546 23.37 -7.72 4.40
C HIS A 546 24.09 -6.36 4.42
N GLY A 547 23.45 -5.22 4.17
CA GLY A 547 24.13 -3.91 4.23
C GLY A 547 24.76 -3.59 5.59
N ASN A 548 24.16 -4.10 6.67
CA ASN A 548 24.77 -4.09 7.99
C ASN A 548 25.95 -5.06 8.15
N ASP A 549 26.00 -6.18 7.45
CA ASP A 549 27.16 -7.07 7.42
C ASP A 549 27.29 -7.78 6.05
N PRO A 550 28.02 -7.17 5.10
CA PRO A 550 28.23 -7.76 3.77
C PRO A 550 29.05 -9.05 3.82
N TYR A 551 29.78 -9.28 4.92
CA TYR A 551 30.76 -10.34 5.08
C TYR A 551 30.27 -11.49 5.98
N MET A 552 28.96 -11.79 5.95
CA MET A 552 28.39 -12.95 6.67
C MET A 552 29.15 -14.25 6.37
N PHE A 553 29.74 -14.35 5.18
CA PHE A 553 30.68 -15.37 4.75
C PHE A 553 31.94 -14.70 4.21
N GLN A 554 33.10 -15.34 4.35
CA GLN A 554 34.29 -14.89 3.63
C GLN A 554 34.14 -15.21 2.13
N ARG A 555 34.77 -14.40 1.26
CA ARG A 555 34.61 -14.51 -0.20
C ARG A 555 34.91 -15.93 -0.72
N SER A 556 35.96 -16.57 -0.22
CA SER A 556 36.34 -17.94 -0.62
C SER A 556 35.29 -19.01 -0.28
N THR A 557 34.46 -18.78 0.76
CA THR A 557 33.35 -19.67 1.10
C THR A 557 32.27 -19.58 0.01
N THR A 558 31.91 -18.35 -0.37
CA THR A 558 30.95 -18.09 -1.46
C THR A 558 31.45 -18.62 -2.80
N GLU A 559 32.73 -18.42 -3.13
CA GLU A 559 33.36 -18.94 -4.34
C GLU A 559 33.28 -20.48 -4.43
N GLN A 560 33.54 -21.19 -3.32
CA GLN A 560 33.42 -22.65 -3.26
C GLN A 560 31.97 -23.14 -3.41
N ILE A 561 30.98 -22.39 -2.90
CA ILE A 561 29.57 -22.71 -3.11
C ILE A 561 29.19 -22.52 -4.59
N ILE A 562 29.69 -21.46 -5.24
CA ILE A 562 29.49 -21.23 -6.68
C ILE A 562 30.10 -22.38 -7.50
N ASP A 563 31.30 -22.83 -7.15
CA ASP A 563 31.96 -23.95 -7.84
C ASP A 563 31.19 -25.27 -7.65
N PHE A 564 30.69 -25.52 -6.44
CA PHE A 564 29.86 -26.69 -6.15
C PHE A 564 28.59 -26.72 -7.02
N ALA A 565 28.04 -25.56 -7.36
CA ALA A 565 26.83 -25.46 -8.18
C ALA A 565 26.98 -26.15 -9.54
N ASN A 566 28.21 -26.25 -10.08
CA ASN A 566 28.54 -26.94 -11.32
C ASN A 566 27.58 -26.59 -12.48
N GLY A 567 27.36 -25.29 -12.70
CA GLY A 567 26.48 -24.74 -13.74
C GLY A 567 25.01 -24.55 -13.33
N LYS A 568 24.58 -25.05 -12.17
CA LYS A 568 23.26 -24.71 -11.59
C LYS A 568 23.21 -23.24 -11.17
N LYS A 569 22.00 -22.69 -11.12
CA LYS A 569 21.79 -21.28 -10.76
C LYS A 569 22.19 -21.03 -9.30
N THR A 570 22.91 -19.95 -9.04
CA THR A 570 23.20 -19.46 -7.69
C THR A 570 22.83 -17.99 -7.57
N VAL A 571 21.92 -17.63 -6.68
CA VAL A 571 21.55 -16.22 -6.46
C VAL A 571 21.92 -15.81 -5.05
N LEU A 572 22.88 -14.88 -4.95
CA LEU A 572 23.35 -14.30 -3.70
C LEU A 572 22.56 -13.02 -3.42
N ILE A 573 21.68 -13.08 -2.42
CA ILE A 573 20.84 -11.96 -2.01
C ILE A 573 21.64 -11.08 -1.05
N TYR A 574 21.72 -9.79 -1.36
CA TYR A 574 22.28 -8.77 -0.47
C TYR A 574 21.23 -7.68 -0.21
N PRO A 575 20.53 -7.76 0.93
CA PRO A 575 19.56 -6.73 1.31
C PRO A 575 20.21 -5.46 1.86
N GLU A 576 19.52 -4.32 1.68
CA GLU A 576 19.79 -3.04 2.36
C GLU A 576 21.17 -2.41 2.10
N LEU A 577 21.67 -2.46 0.85
CA LEU A 577 22.96 -1.86 0.47
C LEU A 577 22.88 -0.33 0.29
N GLU A 578 22.40 0.40 1.30
CA GLU A 578 22.15 1.86 1.22
C GLU A 578 23.31 2.75 1.68
N ASP A 579 24.39 2.13 2.16
CA ASP A 579 25.55 2.86 2.66
C ASP A 579 26.29 3.53 1.50
N HIS A 580 26.35 4.86 1.54
CA HIS A 580 26.99 5.70 0.52
C HIS A 580 28.30 6.35 1.01
N SER A 581 28.92 5.80 2.06
CA SER A 581 30.20 6.26 2.58
C SER A 581 31.40 5.63 1.86
N ASP A 582 32.58 6.23 2.05
CA ASP A 582 33.87 5.67 1.59
C ASP A 582 34.11 4.24 2.12
N ASP A 583 33.60 3.92 3.31
CA ASP A 583 33.70 2.56 3.85
C ASP A 583 32.97 1.54 2.96
N PHE A 584 31.81 1.91 2.41
CA PHE A 584 31.07 1.01 1.53
C PHE A 584 31.67 0.97 0.12
N ALA A 585 32.23 2.09 -0.36
CA ALA A 585 33.03 2.09 -1.58
C ALA A 585 34.21 1.11 -1.48
N TRP A 586 34.82 0.97 -0.29
CA TRP A 586 35.81 -0.08 -0.03
C TRP A 586 35.21 -1.48 -0.15
N VAL A 587 34.03 -1.74 0.43
CA VAL A 587 33.34 -3.06 0.31
C VAL A 587 33.06 -3.42 -1.14
N LEU A 588 32.66 -2.47 -1.98
CA LEU A 588 32.45 -2.72 -3.41
C LEU A 588 33.73 -3.22 -4.09
N ASN A 589 34.87 -2.61 -3.77
CA ASN A 589 36.16 -2.95 -4.36
C ASN A 589 36.78 -4.24 -3.78
N ASP A 590 36.57 -4.53 -2.50
CA ASP A 590 37.13 -5.70 -1.82
C ASP A 590 36.29 -6.97 -2.01
N LEU A 591 34.96 -6.84 -1.97
CA LEU A 591 34.02 -7.96 -2.00
C LEU A 591 33.25 -8.05 -3.32
N PHE A 592 32.43 -7.04 -3.64
CA PHE A 592 31.41 -7.19 -4.68
C PHE A 592 31.99 -7.27 -6.09
N TYR A 593 32.93 -6.40 -6.48
CA TYR A 593 33.51 -6.46 -7.82
C TYR A 593 34.41 -7.68 -8.05
N PRO A 594 35.26 -8.11 -7.10
CA PRO A 594 35.98 -9.37 -7.24
C PRO A 594 35.04 -10.58 -7.32
N LEU A 595 33.98 -10.61 -6.51
CA LEU A 595 32.98 -11.67 -6.55
C LEU A 595 32.19 -11.65 -7.87
N ALA A 596 31.85 -10.47 -8.38
CA ALA A 596 31.16 -10.34 -9.66
C ALA A 596 32.02 -10.86 -10.81
N ASN A 597 33.32 -10.53 -10.81
CA ASN A 597 34.27 -11.08 -11.77
C ASN A 597 34.33 -12.61 -11.69
N TYR A 598 34.38 -13.18 -10.47
CA TYR A 598 34.39 -14.64 -10.27
C TYR A 598 33.10 -15.33 -10.76
N ALA A 599 31.96 -14.66 -10.62
CA ALA A 599 30.64 -15.20 -10.97
C ALA A 599 30.30 -15.14 -12.47
N SER A 600 31.03 -14.33 -13.24
CA SER A 600 30.73 -13.92 -14.62
C SER A 600 30.47 -15.08 -15.61
N ASP A 601 31.09 -16.23 -15.41
CA ASP A 601 30.95 -17.41 -16.28
C ASP A 601 30.34 -18.63 -15.56
N LYS A 602 29.77 -18.44 -14.36
CA LYS A 602 29.36 -19.54 -13.46
C LYS A 602 27.87 -19.65 -13.17
N ASN A 603 27.02 -18.97 -13.95
CA ASN A 603 25.56 -18.91 -13.73
C ASN A 603 25.20 -18.48 -12.29
N ALA A 604 25.97 -17.51 -11.76
CA ALA A 604 25.80 -16.95 -10.43
C ALA A 604 25.47 -15.46 -10.52
N ASN A 605 24.60 -14.98 -9.64
CA ASN A 605 24.12 -13.60 -9.63
C ASN A 605 24.22 -12.97 -8.26
N ILE A 606 24.52 -11.68 -8.24
CA ILE A 606 24.44 -10.82 -7.06
C ILE A 606 23.12 -10.06 -7.17
N PHE A 607 22.16 -10.45 -6.35
CA PHE A 607 20.84 -9.83 -6.27
C PHE A 607 20.88 -8.66 -5.29
N VAL A 608 20.97 -7.45 -5.84
CA VAL A 608 21.11 -6.19 -5.12
C VAL A 608 19.72 -5.76 -4.67
N ARG A 609 19.35 -6.06 -3.41
CA ARG A 609 18.01 -5.78 -2.87
C ARG A 609 18.06 -4.57 -1.94
N THR A 610 17.98 -3.39 -2.52
CA THR A 610 18.17 -2.08 -1.87
C THR A 610 16.85 -1.48 -1.35
N LYS A 611 16.84 -0.27 -0.81
CA LYS A 611 15.71 0.48 -0.26
C LYS A 611 15.67 1.89 -0.86
N HIS A 612 14.58 2.62 -0.61
CA HIS A 612 14.54 4.08 -0.78
C HIS A 612 14.71 4.54 -2.24
N ASN A 613 15.74 5.34 -2.50
CA ASN A 613 15.98 5.94 -3.81
C ASN A 613 17.09 5.28 -4.61
N PHE A 614 17.57 4.11 -4.21
CA PHE A 614 18.80 3.53 -4.73
C PHE A 614 18.92 3.55 -6.27
N TRP A 615 17.90 3.09 -7.00
CA TRP A 615 17.95 2.97 -8.47
C TRP A 615 17.72 4.27 -9.24
N GLN A 616 17.42 5.35 -8.53
CA GLN A 616 17.28 6.71 -9.03
C GLN A 616 18.16 7.69 -8.24
N GLY A 617 19.17 7.18 -7.52
CA GLY A 617 20.01 7.92 -6.59
C GLY A 617 21.35 7.21 -6.39
N ASN A 618 21.48 6.41 -5.32
CA ASN A 618 22.75 5.79 -4.90
C ASN A 618 23.50 5.06 -6.02
N ALA A 619 22.79 4.38 -6.94
CA ALA A 619 23.41 3.67 -8.06
C ALA A 619 24.24 4.58 -8.97
N TYR A 620 23.99 5.88 -8.98
CA TYR A 620 24.69 6.90 -9.79
C TYR A 620 25.87 7.55 -9.06
N LEU A 621 26.19 7.13 -7.83
CA LEU A 621 27.40 7.54 -7.14
C LEU A 621 28.65 6.89 -7.78
N PRO A 622 29.83 7.55 -7.75
CA PRO A 622 31.04 7.06 -8.40
C PRO A 622 31.43 5.62 -8.05
N MET A 623 31.16 5.20 -6.82
CA MET A 623 31.48 3.86 -6.33
C MET A 623 30.74 2.75 -7.07
N TRP A 624 29.58 3.03 -7.68
CA TRP A 624 28.76 2.06 -8.42
C TRP A 624 29.01 2.09 -9.93
N SER A 625 29.91 2.95 -10.41
CA SER A 625 30.18 3.19 -11.84
C SER A 625 30.44 1.90 -12.65
N ARG A 626 31.13 0.90 -12.10
CA ARG A 626 31.39 -0.37 -12.82
C ARG A 626 30.12 -1.18 -13.07
N LEU A 627 29.17 -1.18 -12.14
CA LEU A 627 27.84 -1.78 -12.35
C LEU A 627 27.10 -1.01 -13.46
N LEU A 628 27.03 0.32 -13.36
CA LEU A 628 26.35 1.14 -14.37
C LEU A 628 27.04 1.12 -15.74
N SER A 629 28.33 0.78 -15.81
CA SER A 629 29.06 0.64 -17.08
C SER A 629 28.58 -0.56 -17.91
N GLY A 630 27.95 -1.55 -17.27
CA GLY A 630 27.63 -2.85 -17.87
C GLY A 630 28.78 -3.86 -17.85
N GLU A 631 29.90 -3.57 -17.17
CA GLU A 631 31.04 -4.51 -17.02
C GLU A 631 30.61 -5.88 -16.48
N PHE A 632 29.58 -5.91 -15.63
CA PHE A 632 29.08 -7.11 -14.96
C PHE A 632 27.59 -7.34 -15.24
N SER A 633 27.13 -7.03 -16.46
CA SER A 633 25.70 -6.99 -16.80
C SER A 633 24.97 -8.32 -16.53
N ASN A 634 25.65 -9.44 -16.71
CA ASN A 634 25.10 -10.78 -16.51
C ASN A 634 25.11 -11.26 -15.05
N VAL A 635 25.77 -10.53 -14.13
CA VAL A 635 25.93 -10.92 -12.72
C VAL A 635 25.03 -10.10 -11.80
N PHE A 636 25.07 -8.78 -11.87
CA PHE A 636 24.24 -7.94 -11.00
C PHE A 636 22.78 -7.96 -11.44
N VAL A 637 21.88 -8.18 -10.49
CA VAL A 637 20.43 -8.17 -10.70
C VAL A 637 19.84 -7.08 -9.82
N PRO A 638 19.35 -5.97 -10.41
CA PRO A 638 18.70 -4.90 -9.67
C PRO A 638 17.40 -5.39 -9.02
N SER A 639 17.20 -5.07 -7.75
CA SER A 639 15.94 -5.30 -7.05
C SER A 639 15.75 -4.32 -5.90
N MET A 640 14.59 -4.35 -5.26
CA MET A 640 14.21 -3.33 -4.28
C MET A 640 13.36 -3.90 -3.16
N GLU A 641 13.55 -3.33 -1.98
CA GLU A 641 12.75 -3.43 -0.79
C GLU A 641 12.02 -2.10 -0.56
N GLU A 642 10.81 -2.04 -1.08
CA GLU A 642 10.04 -0.78 -1.22
C GLU A 642 9.16 -0.48 -0.01
N THR A 643 9.48 -1.04 1.15
CA THR A 643 8.72 -0.79 2.37
C THR A 643 8.92 0.67 2.79
N THR A 644 7.85 1.37 3.17
CA THR A 644 7.86 2.80 3.60
C THR A 644 8.33 3.80 2.53
N ASP A 645 8.68 3.33 1.34
CA ASP A 645 9.10 4.18 0.24
C ASP A 645 7.95 5.07 -0.24
N LYS A 646 8.31 6.18 -0.89
CA LYS A 646 7.37 7.19 -1.42
C LYS A 646 7.45 7.30 -2.96
N ALA A 647 8.24 6.43 -3.58
CA ALA A 647 8.80 6.59 -4.91
C ALA A 647 8.75 5.30 -5.75
N MET A 648 7.81 4.38 -5.46
CA MET A 648 7.69 3.09 -6.17
C MET A 648 7.55 3.26 -7.69
N ASP A 649 6.89 4.33 -8.13
CA ASP A 649 6.67 4.66 -9.54
C ASP A 649 7.96 5.01 -10.30
N ILE A 650 8.93 5.63 -9.63
CA ILE A 650 10.26 5.91 -10.22
C ILE A 650 11.27 4.80 -9.91
N SER A 651 11.06 4.00 -8.86
CA SER A 651 11.85 2.80 -8.56
C SER A 651 11.72 1.74 -9.67
N ILE A 652 10.51 1.50 -10.19
CA ILE A 652 10.36 0.64 -11.37
C ILE A 652 11.02 1.26 -12.62
N ALA A 653 10.88 2.58 -12.83
CA ALA A 653 11.49 3.28 -13.95
C ALA A 653 13.03 3.23 -13.93
N GLY A 654 13.64 3.33 -12.74
CA GLY A 654 15.08 3.18 -12.54
C GLY A 654 15.59 1.77 -12.80
N ARG A 655 14.94 0.74 -12.23
CA ARG A 655 15.33 -0.66 -12.48
C ARG A 655 15.16 -1.04 -13.95
N ALA A 656 14.03 -0.68 -14.55
CA ALA A 656 13.77 -0.92 -15.97
C ALA A 656 14.73 -0.13 -16.87
N GLY A 657 15.09 1.10 -16.50
CA GLY A 657 16.03 1.92 -17.28
C GLY A 657 17.48 1.44 -17.21
N ILE A 658 17.93 0.96 -16.05
CA ILE A 658 19.24 0.31 -15.90
C ILE A 658 19.32 -0.96 -16.76
N TRP A 659 18.29 -1.81 -16.69
CA TRP A 659 18.18 -2.99 -17.54
C TRP A 659 18.14 -2.65 -19.03
N ALA A 660 17.26 -1.72 -19.43
CA ALA A 660 17.10 -1.30 -20.82
C ALA A 660 18.35 -0.61 -21.39
N SER A 661 19.19 0.01 -20.55
CA SER A 661 20.46 0.61 -20.96
C SER A 661 21.58 -0.41 -21.23
N GLY A 662 21.37 -1.68 -20.91
CA GLY A 662 22.38 -2.74 -21.00
C GLY A 662 23.35 -2.76 -19.81
N ALA A 663 23.11 -1.98 -18.76
CA ALA A 663 23.93 -2.04 -17.55
C ALA A 663 23.73 -3.36 -16.79
N THR A 664 22.56 -3.99 -16.92
CA THR A 664 22.28 -5.35 -16.43
C THR A 664 21.47 -6.12 -17.46
N ASP A 665 21.59 -7.45 -17.49
CA ASP A 665 20.89 -8.33 -18.43
C ASP A 665 19.46 -8.66 -17.97
N SER A 666 19.18 -8.44 -16.68
CA SER A 666 17.90 -8.74 -16.05
C SER A 666 17.71 -7.90 -14.79
N TRP A 667 16.51 -7.98 -14.19
CA TRP A 667 16.15 -7.35 -12.92
C TRP A 667 15.09 -8.16 -12.17
N GLY A 668 14.81 -7.78 -10.92
CA GLY A 668 13.92 -8.52 -10.04
C GLY A 668 13.04 -7.67 -9.14
N THR A 669 12.06 -8.33 -8.54
CA THR A 669 11.05 -7.74 -7.66
C THR A 669 10.77 -8.66 -6.46
N ARG A 670 9.99 -8.18 -5.49
CA ARG A 670 9.56 -8.93 -4.32
C ARG A 670 8.13 -8.61 -3.90
N ALA A 671 7.51 -9.47 -3.10
CA ALA A 671 6.15 -9.22 -2.57
C ALA A 671 6.00 -9.71 -1.12
N VAL A 672 6.15 -8.79 -0.18
CA VAL A 672 6.14 -9.06 1.26
C VAL A 672 5.09 -8.20 1.98
N PRO A 673 4.43 -8.72 3.02
CA PRO A 673 3.36 -8.04 3.77
C PRO A 673 3.61 -6.60 4.20
N ASP A 674 4.85 -6.13 4.38
CA ASP A 674 5.11 -4.74 4.79
C ASP A 674 5.21 -3.73 3.62
N ASN A 675 5.24 -4.17 2.37
CA ASN A 675 5.19 -3.28 1.18
C ASN A 675 4.04 -2.23 1.24
N PRO A 676 2.82 -2.56 1.70
CA PRO A 676 1.73 -1.59 1.73
C PRO A 676 1.89 -0.52 2.82
N SER A 677 2.90 -0.62 3.69
CA SER A 677 3.16 0.41 4.71
C SER A 677 3.78 1.66 4.09
N PHE A 678 3.05 2.78 4.17
CA PHE A 678 3.59 4.12 3.92
C PHE A 678 3.68 4.98 5.19
N ASP A 679 2.93 4.58 6.23
CA ASP A 679 2.89 5.15 7.58
C ASP A 679 3.01 4.01 8.60
N ARG A 680 4.10 4.00 9.37
CA ARG A 680 4.41 2.96 10.37
C ARG A 680 3.77 3.24 11.72
N SER A 681 3.34 4.47 12.01
CA SER A 681 2.49 4.75 13.16
C SER A 681 1.08 4.21 12.94
N ARG A 682 0.64 3.99 11.70
CA ARG A 682 -0.69 3.48 11.36
C ARG A 682 -0.59 2.28 10.41
N GLN A 683 0.19 1.27 10.81
CA GLN A 683 0.60 0.16 9.94
C GLN A 683 -0.48 -0.93 9.78
N PHE A 684 -1.44 -0.70 8.87
CA PHE A 684 -2.40 -1.72 8.42
C PHE A 684 -1.85 -2.48 7.21
N SER A 685 -0.97 -3.44 7.46
CA SER A 685 -0.22 -4.17 6.42
C SER A 685 -0.36 -5.69 6.61
N ASN A 686 -1.57 -6.13 6.91
CA ASN A 686 -1.93 -7.50 7.20
C ASN A 686 -2.88 -8.10 6.15
N GLN A 687 -2.67 -7.80 4.87
CA GLN A 687 -3.55 -8.24 3.80
C GLN A 687 -3.57 -9.77 3.67
N ARG A 688 -4.76 -10.37 3.81
CA ARG A 688 -4.99 -11.84 3.78
C ARG A 688 -5.49 -12.37 2.45
N LEU A 689 -5.82 -11.47 1.51
CA LEU A 689 -5.96 -11.79 0.10
C LEU A 689 -4.89 -11.01 -0.69
N PRO A 690 -3.79 -11.64 -1.14
CA PRO A 690 -2.65 -10.95 -1.75
C PRO A 690 -2.89 -10.56 -3.23
N ASN A 691 -4.10 -10.10 -3.56
CA ASN A 691 -4.47 -9.66 -4.92
C ASN A 691 -3.63 -8.48 -5.43
N HIS A 692 -3.32 -7.54 -4.56
CA HIS A 692 -2.47 -6.40 -4.85
C HIS A 692 -1.04 -6.85 -5.23
N PHE A 693 -0.50 -7.88 -4.57
CA PHE A 693 0.76 -8.49 -4.95
C PHE A 693 0.68 -9.26 -6.27
N LEU A 694 -0.40 -10.00 -6.52
CA LEU A 694 -0.59 -10.68 -7.81
C LEU A 694 -0.51 -9.68 -8.96
N ARG A 695 -1.29 -8.59 -8.89
CA ARG A 695 -1.31 -7.53 -9.90
C ARG A 695 0.05 -6.83 -10.06
N HIS A 696 0.70 -6.49 -8.95
CA HIS A 696 2.05 -5.90 -8.94
C HIS A 696 3.10 -6.81 -9.61
N LEU A 697 3.11 -8.10 -9.28
CA LEU A 697 4.06 -9.05 -9.87
C LEU A 697 3.82 -9.23 -11.37
N ILE A 698 2.55 -9.29 -11.81
CA ILE A 698 2.21 -9.34 -13.25
C ILE A 698 2.74 -8.08 -13.95
N TYR A 699 2.55 -6.89 -13.37
CA TYR A 699 3.03 -5.63 -13.95
C TYR A 699 4.56 -5.60 -14.08
N HIS A 700 5.29 -6.01 -13.04
CA HIS A 700 6.76 -6.03 -13.05
C HIS A 700 7.31 -7.07 -14.03
N MET A 701 6.71 -8.26 -14.10
CA MET A 701 7.10 -9.31 -15.06
C MET A 701 6.79 -8.91 -16.50
N ALA A 702 5.68 -8.20 -16.75
CA ALA A 702 5.38 -7.63 -18.07
C ALA A 702 6.41 -6.55 -18.46
N ASN A 703 7.06 -5.89 -17.49
CA ASN A 703 8.22 -5.02 -17.67
C ASN A 703 9.57 -5.78 -17.63
N GLY A 704 9.58 -7.10 -17.75
CA GLY A 704 10.79 -7.91 -17.89
C GLY A 704 11.44 -8.41 -16.60
N ALA A 705 10.83 -8.23 -15.42
CA ALA A 705 11.38 -8.80 -14.18
C ALA A 705 11.40 -10.33 -14.23
N GLN A 706 12.55 -10.95 -13.90
CA GLN A 706 12.72 -12.41 -13.93
C GLN A 706 13.07 -13.02 -12.57
N TYR A 707 13.50 -12.22 -11.59
CA TYR A 707 13.90 -12.72 -10.27
C TYR A 707 12.87 -12.30 -9.23
N ILE A 708 12.17 -13.28 -8.65
CA ILE A 708 11.07 -13.04 -7.73
C ILE A 708 11.46 -13.53 -6.34
N ASN A 709 11.65 -12.58 -5.44
CA ASN A 709 12.10 -12.84 -4.07
C ASN A 709 10.98 -12.57 -3.04
N ASN A 710 11.09 -13.20 -1.87
CA ASN A 710 10.30 -12.94 -0.67
C ASN A 710 8.78 -12.93 -0.93
N LEU A 711 8.18 -14.12 -1.12
CA LEU A 711 6.74 -14.34 -1.35
C LEU A 711 6.04 -14.82 -0.06
N ALA A 712 6.21 -14.08 1.04
CA ALA A 712 5.65 -14.43 2.36
C ALA A 712 4.14 -14.10 2.44
N VAL A 713 3.35 -14.65 1.54
CA VAL A 713 1.92 -14.39 1.33
C VAL A 713 1.19 -15.71 1.05
N ASP A 714 -0.15 -15.69 0.97
CA ASP A 714 -0.94 -16.86 0.59
C ASP A 714 -0.49 -17.40 -0.78
N SER A 715 0.24 -18.52 -0.77
CA SER A 715 0.84 -19.12 -1.96
C SER A 715 -0.18 -19.86 -2.82
N ASP A 716 -1.29 -20.34 -2.25
CA ASP A 716 -2.37 -20.96 -3.01
C ASP A 716 -3.10 -19.94 -3.89
N TYR A 717 -3.27 -18.73 -3.37
CA TYR A 717 -3.79 -17.62 -4.16
C TYR A 717 -2.79 -17.15 -5.23
N ILE A 718 -1.51 -16.97 -4.87
CA ILE A 718 -0.48 -16.47 -5.79
C ILE A 718 -0.10 -17.48 -6.88
N SER A 719 -0.33 -18.79 -6.69
CA SER A 719 0.10 -19.82 -7.65
C SER A 719 -0.46 -19.66 -9.07
N ILE A 720 -1.56 -18.91 -9.26
CA ILE A 720 -2.06 -18.55 -10.61
C ILE A 720 -1.00 -17.79 -11.42
N LEU A 721 -0.16 -16.99 -10.77
CA LEU A 721 0.98 -16.33 -11.41
C LEU A 721 1.92 -17.34 -12.06
N TRP A 722 2.18 -18.48 -11.40
CA TRP A 722 3.09 -19.51 -11.90
C TRP A 722 2.52 -20.19 -13.14
N GLU A 723 1.20 -20.45 -13.15
CA GLU A 723 0.49 -20.99 -14.31
C GLU A 723 0.51 -20.01 -15.49
N LEU A 724 0.32 -18.70 -15.22
CA LEU A 724 0.37 -17.64 -16.23
C LEU A 724 1.73 -17.57 -16.93
N VAL A 725 2.81 -17.66 -16.14
CA VAL A 725 4.19 -17.71 -16.65
C VAL A 725 4.43 -19.01 -17.44
N ALA A 726 4.08 -20.16 -16.86
CA ALA A 726 4.34 -21.46 -17.46
C ALA A 726 3.68 -21.63 -18.83
N LYS A 727 2.42 -21.20 -18.97
CA LYS A 727 1.69 -21.28 -20.22
C LYS A 727 2.05 -20.17 -21.22
N GLY A 728 2.84 -19.17 -20.82
CA GLY A 728 3.14 -18.00 -21.65
C GLY A 728 1.95 -17.08 -21.90
N ALA A 729 0.91 -17.14 -21.05
CA ALA A 729 -0.20 -16.19 -21.11
C ALA A 729 0.27 -14.80 -20.66
N LEU A 730 1.04 -14.77 -19.57
CA LEU A 730 1.84 -13.61 -19.20
C LEU A 730 3.13 -13.61 -20.02
N TYR A 731 3.19 -12.75 -21.02
CA TYR A 731 4.37 -12.59 -21.86
C TYR A 731 5.43 -11.76 -21.11
N ILE A 732 6.53 -12.40 -20.70
CA ILE A 732 7.69 -11.72 -20.12
C ILE A 732 8.65 -11.35 -21.25
N PRO A 733 8.77 -10.07 -21.63
CA PRO A 733 9.53 -9.64 -22.80
C PRO A 733 11.04 -9.50 -22.52
N LYS A 734 11.83 -9.50 -23.59
CA LYS A 734 13.18 -8.91 -23.62
C LYS A 734 13.07 -7.39 -23.75
N THR A 735 14.16 -6.67 -23.46
CA THR A 735 14.22 -5.19 -23.60
C THR A 735 13.74 -4.72 -24.98
N ASN A 736 14.24 -5.37 -26.03
CA ASN A 736 13.96 -5.02 -27.42
C ASN A 736 12.58 -5.49 -27.93
N GLU A 737 11.78 -6.16 -27.10
CA GLU A 737 10.42 -6.54 -27.42
C GLU A 737 9.40 -5.55 -26.82
N ILE A 738 9.79 -4.70 -25.87
CA ILE A 738 8.87 -3.71 -25.28
C ILE A 738 8.74 -2.50 -26.21
N VAL A 739 7.49 -2.18 -26.58
CA VAL A 739 7.14 -1.07 -27.49
C VAL A 739 6.24 -0.02 -26.81
N SER A 740 6.27 0.02 -25.47
CA SER A 740 5.48 0.93 -24.63
C SER A 740 6.35 1.81 -23.71
N TYR A 741 7.65 1.89 -23.98
CA TYR A 741 8.49 2.91 -23.37
C TYR A 741 8.17 4.27 -23.98
N SER A 742 8.25 5.32 -23.17
CA SER A 742 8.17 6.66 -23.72
C SER A 742 9.41 6.95 -24.57
N PRO A 743 9.29 7.61 -25.74
CA PRO A 743 10.45 8.11 -26.46
C PRO A 743 11.22 9.19 -25.68
N VAL A 744 10.63 9.79 -24.66
CA VAL A 744 11.35 10.64 -23.70
C VAL A 744 11.90 9.75 -22.60
N HIS A 745 13.18 9.92 -22.23
CA HIS A 745 13.76 9.30 -21.04
C HIS A 745 14.52 10.34 -20.21
N LEU A 746 14.72 10.00 -18.94
CA LEU A 746 15.43 10.84 -17.97
C LEU A 746 16.74 10.16 -17.61
N SER A 747 17.85 10.87 -17.75
CA SER A 747 19.17 10.41 -17.36
C SER A 747 19.59 11.01 -16.04
N MET A 748 19.90 10.13 -15.10
CA MET A 748 20.47 10.49 -13.81
C MET A 748 21.99 10.50 -13.89
N PHE A 749 22.62 11.47 -13.27
CA PHE A 749 24.04 11.45 -12.94
C PHE A 749 24.21 11.56 -11.42
N GLU A 750 25.41 11.85 -10.94
CA GLU A 750 25.69 12.02 -9.52
C GLU A 750 24.62 12.93 -8.86
N PRO A 751 23.86 12.39 -7.88
CA PRO A 751 22.68 13.07 -7.34
C PRO A 751 23.03 14.25 -6.43
N ASP A 752 22.10 15.22 -6.32
CA ASP A 752 22.17 16.28 -5.32
C ASP A 752 22.18 15.66 -3.91
N GLU A 753 23.05 16.16 -3.04
CA GLU A 753 23.26 15.60 -1.69
C GLU A 753 21.99 15.65 -0.85
N HIS A 754 21.21 16.73 -0.92
CA HIS A 754 19.97 16.85 -0.17
C HIS A 754 18.92 15.86 -0.69
N TYR A 755 18.79 15.70 -2.01
CA TYR A 755 17.93 14.68 -2.61
C TYR A 755 18.27 13.27 -2.13
N LEU A 756 19.56 12.92 -2.11
CA LEU A 756 20.04 11.61 -1.67
C LEU A 756 19.71 11.34 -0.19
N LEU A 757 19.97 12.33 0.67
CA LEU A 757 19.74 12.24 2.11
C LEU A 757 18.25 12.15 2.46
N GLU A 758 17.43 13.02 1.89
CA GLU A 758 15.99 13.02 2.14
C GLU A 758 15.30 11.77 1.62
N GLY A 759 15.69 11.33 0.42
CA GLY A 759 15.20 10.10 -0.19
C GLY A 759 15.41 8.87 0.68
N SER A 760 16.44 8.88 1.52
CA SER A 760 16.80 7.80 2.44
C SER A 760 16.27 8.01 3.87
N SER A 761 15.62 9.15 4.14
CA SER A 761 15.16 9.57 5.48
C SER A 761 13.70 9.19 5.72
N ALA A 762 13.41 7.89 5.66
CA ALA A 762 12.05 7.35 5.83
C ALA A 762 11.63 7.15 7.30
N LYS A 763 12.45 7.51 8.30
CA LYS A 763 12.18 7.24 9.73
C LYS A 763 11.61 8.43 10.50
N TRP A 764 12.12 9.63 10.24
CA TRP A 764 11.75 10.82 10.99
C TRP A 764 10.73 11.64 10.21
N SER A 765 9.67 12.05 10.89
CA SER A 765 8.56 12.80 10.28
C SER A 765 8.61 14.29 10.65
N THR A 766 9.77 14.77 11.10
CA THR A 766 9.97 16.11 11.69
C THR A 766 11.00 16.95 10.93
N TYR A 767 11.20 16.65 9.65
CA TYR A 767 12.10 17.41 8.78
C TYR A 767 11.48 18.69 8.21
N TYR A 768 10.15 18.87 8.34
CA TYR A 768 9.45 19.97 7.68
C TYR A 768 10.07 21.34 7.98
N ASN A 769 10.39 22.07 6.91
CA ASN A 769 10.79 23.46 6.96
C ASN A 769 10.14 24.21 5.80
N SER A 770 9.14 25.03 6.11
CA SER A 770 8.38 25.76 5.09
C SER A 770 9.23 26.66 4.19
N ASP A 771 10.23 27.35 4.75
CA ASP A 771 11.09 28.25 3.97
C ASP A 771 11.93 27.45 2.97
N PHE A 772 12.41 26.27 3.37
CA PHE A 772 13.14 25.40 2.47
C PHE A 772 12.25 24.86 1.35
N GLU A 773 11.09 24.31 1.70
CA GLU A 773 10.16 23.70 0.73
C GLU A 773 9.62 24.70 -0.29
N ASP A 774 9.34 25.93 0.12
CA ASP A 774 8.82 26.97 -0.77
C ASP A 774 9.88 27.52 -1.73
N ASN A 775 11.18 27.36 -1.43
CA ASN A 775 12.27 27.90 -2.25
C ASN A 775 13.08 26.83 -3.02
N ASN A 776 12.78 25.55 -2.85
CA ASN A 776 13.55 24.46 -3.46
C ASN A 776 12.64 23.46 -4.19
N PRO A 777 12.21 23.75 -5.43
CA PRO A 777 11.42 22.82 -6.22
C PRO A 777 12.31 21.68 -6.75
N PHE A 778 12.16 20.48 -6.18
CA PHE A 778 12.85 19.27 -6.64
C PHE A 778 12.13 18.61 -7.83
N VAL A 779 12.91 17.97 -8.71
CA VAL A 779 12.40 17.05 -9.74
C VAL A 779 11.69 15.86 -9.09
N PHE A 780 12.31 15.31 -8.05
CA PHE A 780 11.74 14.28 -7.18
C PHE A 780 11.59 14.83 -5.76
N SER A 781 10.37 15.25 -5.43
CA SER A 781 10.07 15.92 -4.16
C SER A 781 9.25 15.04 -3.21
N ARG A 782 9.24 15.42 -1.92
CA ARG A 782 8.34 14.84 -0.90
C ARG A 782 8.55 13.34 -0.65
N GLN A 783 9.80 12.89 -0.54
CA GLN A 783 10.14 11.46 -0.49
C GLN A 783 10.49 10.93 0.91
N ASN A 784 10.55 11.81 1.91
CA ASN A 784 10.77 11.45 3.32
C ASN A 784 9.45 11.19 4.09
N ALA A 785 9.53 10.84 5.38
CA ALA A 785 8.35 10.50 6.20
C ALA A 785 7.47 11.70 6.65
N THR A 786 7.89 12.95 6.41
CA THR A 786 7.05 14.15 6.57
C THR A 786 5.87 14.15 5.59
N TRP A 787 5.98 13.42 4.48
CA TRP A 787 5.07 13.55 3.34
C TRP A 787 4.14 12.36 3.15
N MET A 788 3.88 11.59 4.21
CA MET A 788 3.01 10.41 4.17
C MET A 788 1.64 10.74 3.58
N ALA A 789 1.37 10.15 2.41
CA ALA A 789 0.16 10.39 1.62
C ALA A 789 -0.09 11.83 1.13
N SER A 790 0.90 12.71 1.27
CA SER A 790 0.76 14.07 0.78
C SER A 790 0.57 14.09 -0.74
N PRO A 791 -0.26 15.00 -1.28
CA PRO A 791 -0.29 15.27 -2.72
C PRO A 791 1.11 15.51 -3.26
N VAL A 792 1.38 15.07 -4.49
CA VAL A 792 2.60 15.48 -5.20
C VAL A 792 2.43 16.88 -5.81
N THR A 793 3.52 17.65 -5.90
CA THR A 793 3.47 18.94 -6.58
C THR A 793 3.25 18.75 -8.08
N SER A 794 2.69 19.77 -8.75
CA SER A 794 2.38 19.66 -10.19
C SER A 794 3.60 19.56 -11.11
N TRP A 795 4.79 19.92 -10.61
CA TRP A 795 6.07 19.83 -11.31
C TRP A 795 6.90 18.62 -10.89
N ASP A 796 6.45 17.85 -9.91
CA ASP A 796 7.11 16.59 -9.56
C ASP A 796 7.02 15.63 -10.75
N PHE A 797 8.14 14.99 -11.08
CA PHE A 797 8.21 14.06 -12.19
C PHE A 797 7.17 12.93 -12.09
N SER A 798 6.95 12.39 -10.89
CA SER A 798 5.93 11.36 -10.64
C SER A 798 4.54 11.83 -11.06
N SER A 799 4.23 13.12 -10.91
CA SER A 799 2.92 13.68 -11.22
C SER A 799 2.64 13.68 -12.72
N TYR A 800 3.48 14.36 -13.49
CA TYR A 800 3.20 14.60 -14.91
C TYR A 800 3.67 13.46 -15.82
N ALA A 801 4.65 12.65 -15.39
CA ALA A 801 5.10 11.48 -16.15
C ALA A 801 4.39 10.20 -15.72
N GLY A 802 4.36 9.90 -14.41
CA GLY A 802 3.79 8.67 -13.85
C GLY A 802 2.28 8.69 -13.63
N GLY A 803 1.67 9.88 -13.59
CA GLY A 803 0.26 10.06 -13.22
C GLY A 803 -0.01 9.87 -11.73
N VAL A 804 1.02 10.00 -10.88
CA VAL A 804 0.93 9.87 -9.43
C VAL A 804 0.19 11.06 -8.83
N LYS A 805 -0.70 10.78 -7.88
CA LYS A 805 -1.48 11.81 -7.17
C LYS A 805 -0.91 12.15 -5.80
N ASP A 806 -0.43 11.14 -5.07
CA ASP A 806 0.04 11.29 -3.70
C ASP A 806 1.18 10.31 -3.36
N ARG A 807 1.86 10.55 -2.24
CA ARG A 807 3.01 9.76 -1.76
C ARG A 807 2.56 8.61 -0.85
N ARG A 808 1.81 7.65 -1.40
CA ARG A 808 1.34 6.42 -0.72
C ARG A 808 1.93 5.13 -1.26
N GLN A 809 1.24 4.49 -2.20
CA GLN A 809 1.44 3.08 -2.57
C GLN A 809 1.41 2.93 -4.09
N ASN A 810 2.27 3.67 -4.80
CA ASN A 810 2.28 3.79 -6.26
C ASN A 810 2.98 2.62 -6.98
N TYR A 811 2.68 1.37 -6.58
CA TYR A 811 3.26 0.15 -7.18
C TYR A 811 2.72 -0.17 -8.59
N LEU A 812 1.61 0.44 -8.99
CA LEU A 812 0.95 0.24 -10.27
C LEU A 812 0.76 1.61 -10.97
N PRO A 813 1.86 2.33 -11.27
CA PRO A 813 1.78 3.65 -11.90
C PRO A 813 1.18 3.55 -13.31
N ASN A 814 0.52 4.63 -13.73
CA ASN A 814 -0.22 4.65 -15.00
C ASN A 814 0.71 4.91 -16.19
N TYR A 815 1.59 5.91 -16.10
CA TYR A 815 2.45 6.34 -17.19
C TYR A 815 1.68 6.48 -18.53
N PRO A 816 0.77 7.47 -18.64
CA PRO A 816 -0.18 7.55 -19.77
C PRO A 816 0.49 7.75 -21.14
N HIS A 817 1.76 8.15 -21.17
CA HIS A 817 2.56 8.37 -22.38
C HIS A 817 3.69 7.32 -22.55
N GLY A 818 3.53 6.17 -21.90
CA GLY A 818 4.54 5.10 -21.84
C GLY A 818 5.47 5.24 -20.64
N LEU A 819 6.05 4.14 -20.18
CA LEU A 819 6.99 4.15 -19.05
C LEU A 819 8.21 4.98 -19.42
N VAL A 820 8.49 6.03 -18.63
CA VAL A 820 9.65 6.90 -18.83
C VAL A 820 10.84 6.28 -18.11
N LEU A 821 11.82 5.80 -18.87
CA LEU A 821 12.99 5.14 -18.30
C LEU A 821 13.88 6.14 -17.56
N ILE A 822 14.43 5.73 -16.42
CA ILE A 822 15.51 6.45 -15.73
C ILE A 822 16.83 5.71 -15.98
N THR A 823 17.75 6.35 -16.70
CA THR A 823 18.94 5.69 -17.28
C THR A 823 20.24 6.36 -16.86
N PRO A 824 21.39 5.67 -17.00
CA PRO A 824 22.69 6.34 -17.12
C PRO A 824 22.69 7.30 -18.31
N PRO A 825 23.50 8.37 -18.30
CA PRO A 825 23.59 9.30 -19.42
C PRO A 825 24.00 8.59 -20.73
N GLN A 826 23.33 8.96 -21.82
CA GLN A 826 23.45 8.35 -23.15
C GLN A 826 24.16 9.26 -24.15
N SER A 827 24.11 10.57 -23.96
CA SER A 827 24.77 11.54 -24.82
C SER A 827 25.28 12.77 -24.06
N GLY A 828 25.74 13.79 -24.80
CA GLY A 828 26.18 15.06 -24.24
C GLY A 828 27.46 14.97 -23.40
N ALA A 829 27.66 15.95 -22.52
CA ALA A 829 28.84 16.06 -21.68
C ALA A 829 28.80 15.15 -20.43
N TYR A 830 27.70 14.42 -20.22
CA TYR A 830 27.50 13.51 -19.09
C TYR A 830 27.79 12.03 -19.43
N VAL A 831 27.87 11.68 -20.71
CA VAL A 831 28.04 10.28 -21.15
C VAL A 831 29.41 9.72 -20.74
N ASP A 832 29.39 8.48 -20.22
CA ASP A 832 30.58 7.64 -20.19
C ASP A 832 30.71 6.89 -21.53
N ALA A 833 31.47 7.47 -22.45
CA ALA A 833 31.71 6.89 -23.77
C ALA A 833 32.57 5.61 -23.75
N THR A 834 33.15 5.26 -22.60
CA THR A 834 33.98 4.05 -22.43
C THR A 834 33.20 2.86 -21.89
N ALA A 835 31.95 3.06 -21.48
CA ALA A 835 31.13 2.03 -20.88
C ALA A 835 30.86 0.84 -21.85
N PRO A 836 31.12 -0.41 -21.42
CA PRO A 836 30.88 -1.61 -22.23
C PRO A 836 29.44 -1.80 -22.70
N ARG A 837 28.45 -1.29 -21.95
CA ARG A 837 27.01 -1.44 -22.27
C ARG A 837 26.62 -0.85 -23.63
N GLY A 838 27.38 0.07 -24.22
CA GLY A 838 26.97 0.75 -25.46
C GLY A 838 25.81 1.74 -25.26
N SER A 839 25.04 2.02 -26.32
CA SER A 839 23.92 2.97 -26.27
C SER A 839 22.60 2.29 -25.90
N LEU A 840 21.72 3.01 -25.22
CA LEU A 840 20.35 2.61 -24.93
C LEU A 840 19.62 2.10 -26.19
N THR A 841 19.70 2.85 -27.29
CA THR A 841 19.03 2.50 -28.55
C THR A 841 19.51 1.19 -29.17
N SER A 842 20.69 0.67 -28.80
CA SER A 842 21.18 -0.63 -29.27
C SER A 842 20.49 -1.81 -28.59
N HIS A 843 19.86 -1.59 -27.43
CA HIS A 843 19.16 -2.60 -26.62
C HIS A 843 17.63 -2.52 -26.72
N LEU A 844 17.11 -1.43 -27.25
CA LEU A 844 15.69 -1.21 -27.45
C LEU A 844 15.20 -1.76 -28.80
N HIS A 845 13.88 -1.85 -28.96
CA HIS A 845 13.26 -2.19 -30.23
C HIS A 845 13.72 -1.21 -31.35
N PRO A 846 13.94 -1.65 -32.61
CA PRO A 846 14.45 -0.77 -33.66
C PRO A 846 13.61 0.50 -33.90
N LEU A 847 12.30 0.46 -33.64
CA LEU A 847 11.41 1.63 -33.52
C LEU A 847 12.04 2.83 -32.79
N TYR A 848 12.80 2.59 -31.71
CA TYR A 848 13.35 3.66 -30.88
C TYR A 848 14.63 4.30 -31.44
N GLN A 849 15.27 3.74 -32.47
CA GLN A 849 16.60 4.16 -32.93
C GLN A 849 16.73 5.66 -33.21
N ASN A 850 15.67 6.33 -33.68
CA ASN A 850 15.71 7.72 -34.12
C ASN A 850 14.66 8.63 -33.45
N ILE A 851 13.96 8.16 -32.41
CA ILE A 851 12.87 8.90 -31.78
C ILE A 851 13.14 9.25 -30.30
N MET A 852 14.26 8.79 -29.74
CA MET A 852 14.57 9.03 -28.33
C MET A 852 14.94 10.50 -28.08
N LYS A 853 14.45 11.04 -26.97
CA LYS A 853 14.80 12.36 -26.43
C LYS A 853 15.26 12.21 -24.98
N GLU A 854 16.42 12.78 -24.67
CA GLU A 854 17.10 12.67 -23.38
C GLU A 854 16.99 13.97 -22.58
N TYR A 855 16.68 13.85 -21.29
CA TYR A 855 16.74 14.92 -20.29
C TYR A 855 17.68 14.53 -19.15
N TYR A 856 18.33 15.50 -18.51
CA TYR A 856 19.34 15.25 -17.47
C TYR A 856 18.91 15.83 -16.14
N THR A 857 19.10 15.09 -15.05
CA THR A 857 18.82 15.56 -13.69
C THR A 857 19.75 14.91 -12.66
N ASP A 858 19.92 15.59 -11.53
CA ASP A 858 20.54 15.09 -10.29
C ASP A 858 19.48 14.78 -9.21
N GLY A 859 18.20 14.78 -9.58
CA GLY A 859 17.05 14.62 -8.67
C GLY A 859 16.49 15.94 -8.12
N ARG A 860 17.24 17.04 -8.21
CA ARG A 860 16.80 18.38 -7.78
C ARG A 860 16.52 19.30 -8.95
N TYR A 861 17.45 19.42 -9.89
CA TYR A 861 17.37 20.32 -11.04
C TYR A 861 17.36 19.55 -12.36
N TYR A 862 16.92 20.23 -13.42
CA TYR A 862 17.21 19.79 -14.79
C TYR A 862 18.44 20.49 -15.35
N TYR A 863 19.13 19.83 -16.27
CA TYR A 863 20.35 20.34 -16.89
C TYR A 863 20.34 20.24 -18.40
N SER A 864 21.02 21.18 -19.07
CA SER A 864 21.30 21.09 -20.50
C SER A 864 22.35 20.03 -20.79
N ALA A 865 22.27 19.38 -21.95
CA ALA A 865 23.17 18.28 -22.35
C ALA A 865 24.66 18.67 -22.35
N ASP A 866 24.98 19.95 -22.50
CA ASP A 866 26.34 20.50 -22.53
C ASP A 866 26.85 20.98 -21.15
N LYS A 867 26.10 20.75 -20.07
CA LYS A 867 26.41 21.19 -18.68
C LYS A 867 26.42 22.70 -18.45
N THR A 868 25.92 23.51 -19.39
CA THR A 868 26.02 24.98 -19.28
C THR A 868 24.82 25.64 -18.59
N GLN A 869 23.68 24.97 -18.53
CA GLN A 869 22.45 25.51 -17.95
C GLN A 869 21.86 24.56 -16.91
N GLN A 870 21.46 25.14 -15.79
CA GLN A 870 20.69 24.52 -14.72
C GLN A 870 19.30 25.17 -14.70
N MET A 871 18.25 24.36 -14.55
CA MET A 871 16.85 24.78 -14.66
C MET A 871 16.06 24.23 -13.48
N ASN A 872 15.26 25.10 -12.85
CA ASN A 872 14.42 24.71 -11.72
C ASN A 872 13.26 23.81 -12.18
N ALA A 873 12.93 22.81 -11.35
CA ALA A 873 11.93 21.80 -11.70
C ALA A 873 10.54 22.41 -11.99
N ASP A 874 10.09 23.35 -11.16
CA ASP A 874 8.80 24.04 -11.27
C ASP A 874 8.61 24.81 -12.57
N THR A 875 9.68 25.42 -13.09
CA THR A 875 9.65 26.15 -14.35
C THR A 875 9.82 25.24 -15.57
N TYR A 876 10.63 24.19 -15.46
CA TYR A 876 11.03 23.38 -16.61
C TYR A 876 10.17 22.13 -16.83
N ALA A 877 9.45 21.64 -15.82
CA ALA A 877 8.58 20.47 -15.92
C ALA A 877 7.57 20.55 -17.08
N SER A 878 7.09 21.77 -17.40
CA SER A 878 6.15 21.98 -18.51
C SER A 878 6.74 21.61 -19.89
N VAL A 879 8.04 21.79 -20.08
CA VAL A 879 8.75 21.42 -21.32
C VAL A 879 8.71 19.91 -21.50
N ILE A 880 9.14 19.18 -20.48
CA ILE A 880 9.20 17.71 -20.50
C ILE A 880 7.79 17.13 -20.62
N LYS A 881 6.81 17.67 -19.89
CA LYS A 881 5.41 17.28 -20.00
C LYS A 881 4.86 17.43 -21.42
N ASN A 882 5.19 18.53 -22.10
CA ASN A 882 4.76 18.73 -23.48
C ASN A 882 5.43 17.72 -24.41
N ASP A 883 6.73 17.46 -24.24
CA ASP A 883 7.42 16.45 -25.06
C ASP A 883 6.89 15.04 -24.83
N LEU A 884 6.57 14.65 -23.59
CA LEU A 884 5.95 13.37 -23.31
C LEU A 884 4.65 13.20 -24.10
N LYS A 885 3.82 14.25 -24.12
CA LYS A 885 2.58 14.28 -24.88
C LYS A 885 2.82 14.28 -26.38
N ASP A 886 3.79 15.04 -26.88
CA ASP A 886 4.07 15.13 -28.32
C ASP A 886 4.74 13.85 -28.84
N SER A 887 5.54 13.17 -28.03
CA SER A 887 6.21 11.92 -28.39
C SER A 887 5.30 10.69 -28.35
N GLU A 888 4.12 10.76 -27.71
CA GLU A 888 3.21 9.62 -27.63
C GLU A 888 2.76 9.10 -29.02
N GLN A 889 2.74 9.99 -30.03
CA GLN A 889 2.37 9.65 -31.41
C GLN A 889 3.41 8.77 -32.13
N LEU A 890 4.62 8.64 -31.56
CA LEU A 890 5.74 7.93 -32.17
C LEU A 890 5.79 6.44 -31.77
N ILE A 891 5.06 6.04 -30.73
CA ILE A 891 4.93 4.64 -30.30
C ILE A 891 3.64 4.02 -30.82
N PRO A 892 3.44 2.69 -30.78
CA PRO A 892 2.29 2.05 -31.39
C PRO A 892 0.95 2.45 -30.77
N LEU A 893 0.88 2.54 -29.44
CA LEU A 893 -0.33 2.90 -28.71
C LEU A 893 -0.03 3.47 -27.33
N THR A 894 -1.00 4.16 -26.75
CA THR A 894 -1.03 4.55 -25.34
C THR A 894 -2.29 4.05 -24.65
N VAL A 895 -2.24 3.96 -23.31
CA VAL A 895 -3.37 3.57 -22.47
C VAL A 895 -3.57 4.59 -21.36
N THR A 896 -4.83 4.94 -21.09
CA THR A 896 -5.23 5.77 -19.96
C THR A 896 -6.35 5.09 -19.17
N GLY A 897 -6.62 5.50 -17.92
CA GLY A 897 -7.80 5.03 -17.16
C GLY A 897 -7.56 4.35 -15.80
N GLU A 898 -6.69 4.89 -14.95
CA GLU A 898 -6.34 4.31 -13.62
C GLU A 898 -5.94 2.81 -13.71
N VAL A 899 -5.16 2.49 -14.73
CA VAL A 899 -4.62 1.15 -14.99
C VAL A 899 -3.11 1.21 -15.11
N ALA A 900 -2.44 0.11 -14.78
CA ALA A 900 -1.06 -0.13 -15.17
C ALA A 900 -1.04 -0.95 -16.46
N TRP A 901 -0.09 -0.66 -17.36
CA TRP A 901 -0.07 -1.28 -18.69
C TRP A 901 1.34 -1.45 -19.25
N VAL A 902 1.50 -2.47 -20.10
CA VAL A 902 2.72 -2.72 -20.88
C VAL A 902 2.34 -3.34 -22.23
N VAL A 903 3.04 -2.94 -23.29
CA VAL A 903 2.93 -3.53 -24.63
C VAL A 903 4.26 -4.13 -25.04
N ALA A 904 4.23 -5.40 -25.42
CA ALA A 904 5.35 -6.11 -26.02
C ALA A 904 4.99 -6.61 -27.43
N GLN A 905 5.95 -6.61 -28.34
CA GLN A 905 5.85 -7.25 -29.65
C GLN A 905 6.11 -8.75 -29.50
N THR A 906 5.13 -9.60 -29.84
CA THR A 906 5.24 -11.06 -29.73
C THR A 906 5.62 -11.73 -31.05
N SER A 907 5.37 -11.04 -32.17
CA SER A 907 5.81 -11.40 -33.52
C SER A 907 5.77 -10.14 -34.40
N PRO A 908 6.31 -10.16 -35.64
CA PRO A 908 6.35 -8.96 -36.48
C PRO A 908 5.00 -8.25 -36.63
N THR A 909 3.89 -8.98 -36.70
CA THR A 909 2.53 -8.43 -36.87
C THR A 909 1.64 -8.51 -35.63
N ASN A 910 2.16 -8.90 -34.46
CA ASN A 910 1.33 -9.02 -33.25
C ASN A 910 1.98 -8.34 -32.04
N LEU A 911 1.14 -7.63 -31.28
CA LEU A 911 1.46 -7.05 -29.99
C LEU A 911 0.62 -7.72 -28.89
N ARG A 912 1.19 -7.85 -27.69
CA ARG A 912 0.51 -8.24 -26.47
C ARG A 912 0.42 -7.03 -25.54
N LEU A 913 -0.80 -6.56 -25.30
CA LEU A 913 -1.11 -5.56 -24.28
C LEU A 913 -1.47 -6.28 -22.97
N THR A 914 -0.66 -6.08 -21.94
CA THR A 914 -0.99 -6.42 -20.56
C THR A 914 -1.58 -5.17 -19.91
N VAL A 915 -2.79 -5.25 -19.37
CA VAL A 915 -3.47 -4.13 -18.71
C VAL A 915 -4.13 -4.59 -17.41
N ILE A 916 -3.93 -3.83 -16.33
CA ILE A 916 -4.14 -4.28 -14.95
C ILE A 916 -4.90 -3.19 -14.18
N ASP A 917 -5.84 -3.57 -13.31
CA ASP A 917 -6.46 -2.65 -12.35
C ASP A 917 -5.37 -1.96 -11.51
N GLY A 918 -5.25 -0.63 -11.63
CA GLY A 918 -4.22 0.16 -10.95
C GLY A 918 -4.48 0.43 -9.47
N GLY A 919 -5.65 0.07 -8.93
CA GLY A 919 -6.01 0.30 -7.54
C GLY A 919 -5.30 -0.66 -6.57
N TYR A 920 -4.05 -0.38 -6.20
CA TYR A 920 -3.20 -1.30 -5.41
C TYR A 920 -3.92 -1.88 -4.18
N LEU A 921 -4.25 -1.07 -3.17
CA LEU A 921 -5.10 -1.49 -2.03
C LEU A 921 -6.57 -1.06 -2.17
N ASN A 922 -6.93 -0.44 -3.29
CA ASN A 922 -8.29 0.04 -3.55
C ASN A 922 -8.75 -0.40 -4.95
N PRO A 923 -8.89 -1.72 -5.16
CA PRO A 923 -9.31 -2.26 -6.44
C PRO A 923 -10.73 -1.80 -6.77
N SER A 924 -11.01 -1.67 -8.07
CA SER A 924 -12.35 -1.43 -8.60
C SER A 924 -12.38 -1.88 -10.05
N GLU A 925 -13.57 -2.07 -10.63
CA GLU A 925 -13.65 -2.11 -12.09
C GLU A 925 -13.04 -0.82 -12.67
N LYS A 926 -12.17 -0.96 -13.68
CA LYS A 926 -11.52 0.16 -14.37
C LYS A 926 -11.91 0.18 -15.84
N LYS A 927 -11.95 1.38 -16.42
CA LYS A 927 -12.10 1.57 -17.86
C LYS A 927 -10.80 2.08 -18.43
N ALA A 928 -10.09 1.20 -19.15
CA ALA A 928 -8.91 1.58 -19.90
C ALA A 928 -9.31 2.10 -21.28
N ILE A 929 -8.71 3.21 -21.71
CA ILE A 929 -8.87 3.73 -23.07
C ILE A 929 -7.56 3.50 -23.80
N VAL A 930 -7.59 2.62 -24.80
CA VAL A 930 -6.48 2.31 -25.69
C VAL A 930 -6.56 3.22 -26.91
N LYS A 931 -5.51 3.99 -27.16
CA LYS A 931 -5.38 4.88 -28.31
C LYS A 931 -4.26 4.39 -29.21
N PHE A 932 -4.61 3.92 -30.40
CA PHE A 932 -3.62 3.58 -31.43
C PHE A 932 -3.04 4.85 -32.05
N GLN A 933 -1.73 4.85 -32.25
CA GLN A 933 -0.93 6.01 -32.64
C GLN A 933 -0.22 5.72 -33.97
N SER A 934 0.97 5.10 -33.94
CA SER A 934 1.80 4.87 -35.14
C SER A 934 1.45 3.59 -35.92
N VAL A 935 0.50 2.77 -35.44
CA VAL A 935 0.11 1.50 -36.07
C VAL A 935 -1.39 1.42 -36.35
N GLN A 936 -1.75 0.49 -37.24
CA GLN A 936 -3.14 0.23 -37.64
C GLN A 936 -3.54 -1.20 -37.28
N PRO A 937 -4.42 -1.41 -36.27
CA PRO A 937 -4.88 -2.73 -35.87
C PRO A 937 -5.89 -3.30 -36.87
N THR A 938 -5.89 -4.61 -37.06
CA THR A 938 -6.91 -5.37 -37.80
C THR A 938 -7.76 -6.25 -36.88
N ASN A 939 -7.25 -6.56 -35.69
CA ASN A 939 -7.94 -7.33 -34.66
C ASN A 939 -7.40 -6.96 -33.28
N MET A 940 -8.27 -7.03 -32.27
CA MET A 940 -7.93 -6.84 -30.86
C MET A 940 -8.75 -7.79 -30.01
N LYS A 941 -8.11 -8.77 -29.36
CA LYS A 941 -8.79 -9.88 -28.69
C LYS A 941 -8.09 -10.28 -27.40
N ASP A 942 -8.87 -10.43 -26.32
CA ASP A 942 -8.38 -11.00 -25.05
C ASP A 942 -8.08 -12.50 -25.22
N ILE A 943 -6.89 -12.92 -24.78
CA ILE A 943 -6.42 -14.30 -24.99
C ILE A 943 -7.00 -15.30 -23.99
N LEU A 944 -7.53 -14.84 -22.87
CA LEU A 944 -8.09 -15.71 -21.84
C LEU A 944 -9.60 -15.87 -22.02
N ASP A 945 -10.34 -14.78 -22.13
CA ASP A 945 -11.80 -14.84 -22.26
C ASP A 945 -12.30 -14.84 -23.71
N GLY A 946 -11.42 -14.60 -24.68
CA GLY A 946 -11.73 -14.60 -26.10
C GLY A 946 -12.53 -13.39 -26.58
N LYS A 947 -12.77 -12.38 -25.74
CA LYS A 947 -13.52 -11.18 -26.08
C LYS A 947 -12.78 -10.37 -27.13
N THR A 948 -13.45 -10.06 -28.24
CA THR A 948 -13.00 -9.10 -29.24
C THR A 948 -13.44 -7.69 -28.86
N PHE A 949 -12.59 -6.70 -29.08
CA PHE A 949 -12.87 -5.29 -28.82
C PHE A 949 -13.17 -4.55 -30.13
N ASP A 950 -14.05 -3.55 -30.05
CA ASP A 950 -14.41 -2.74 -31.21
C ASP A 950 -13.29 -1.75 -31.54
N ILE A 951 -12.66 -1.95 -32.69
CA ILE A 951 -11.56 -1.12 -33.21
C ILE A 951 -12.02 -0.12 -34.28
N ASN A 952 -13.34 0.05 -34.50
CA ASN A 952 -13.86 1.02 -35.47
C ASN A 952 -13.49 2.47 -35.11
N SER A 953 -13.23 2.75 -33.82
CA SER A 953 -12.70 4.03 -33.32
C SER A 953 -11.32 3.82 -32.70
N PRO A 954 -10.25 3.65 -33.50
CA PRO A 954 -8.93 3.27 -33.00
C PRO A 954 -8.28 4.32 -32.09
N SER A 955 -8.78 5.56 -32.09
CA SER A 955 -8.33 6.62 -31.19
C SER A 955 -8.86 6.50 -29.75
N ALA A 956 -9.82 5.61 -29.49
CA ALA A 956 -10.45 5.46 -28.19
C ALA A 956 -11.16 4.09 -28.04
N VAL A 957 -10.40 3.00 -28.03
CA VAL A 957 -10.95 1.66 -27.77
C VAL A 957 -11.11 1.47 -26.27
N GLU A 958 -12.35 1.31 -25.80
CA GLU A 958 -12.66 1.08 -24.38
C GLU A 958 -12.49 -0.40 -24.00
N VAL A 959 -11.69 -0.64 -22.95
CA VAL A 959 -11.44 -1.96 -22.38
C VAL A 959 -11.79 -1.94 -20.89
N THR A 960 -12.81 -2.69 -20.51
CA THR A 960 -13.20 -2.88 -19.10
C THR A 960 -12.29 -3.87 -18.41
N ILE A 961 -11.60 -3.45 -17.35
CA ILE A 961 -10.77 -4.31 -16.50
C ILE A 961 -11.57 -4.69 -15.26
N PRO A 962 -11.77 -6.01 -14.99
CA PRO A 962 -12.51 -6.45 -13.81
C PRO A 962 -11.88 -5.97 -12.49
N CYS A 963 -12.67 -5.82 -11.43
CA CYS A 963 -12.17 -5.45 -10.10
C CYS A 963 -11.08 -6.41 -9.62
N GLY A 964 -9.90 -5.87 -9.26
CA GLY A 964 -8.70 -6.63 -8.89
C GLY A 964 -8.19 -7.57 -9.98
N GLY A 965 -8.60 -7.36 -11.22
CA GLY A 965 -8.26 -8.20 -12.37
C GLY A 965 -7.18 -7.61 -13.27
N PHE A 966 -6.92 -8.34 -14.34
CA PHE A 966 -5.98 -8.01 -15.41
C PHE A 966 -6.46 -8.65 -16.71
N ARG A 967 -5.97 -8.14 -17.84
CA ARG A 967 -6.21 -8.70 -19.19
C ARG A 967 -4.92 -8.80 -19.98
N PHE A 968 -4.91 -9.80 -20.86
CA PHE A 968 -3.85 -10.03 -21.84
C PHE A 968 -4.50 -9.99 -23.22
N ILE A 969 -4.22 -8.94 -24.00
CA ILE A 969 -4.92 -8.65 -25.25
C ILE A 969 -3.93 -8.74 -26.40
N ASP A 970 -4.21 -9.64 -27.34
CA ASP A 970 -3.51 -9.70 -28.61
C ASP A 970 -4.07 -8.66 -29.57
N ILE A 971 -3.17 -7.90 -30.17
CA ILE A 971 -3.46 -6.91 -31.20
C ILE A 971 -2.72 -7.34 -32.47
N THR A 972 -3.48 -7.66 -33.51
CA THR A 972 -2.92 -7.96 -34.83
C THR A 972 -2.84 -6.68 -35.64
N LEU A 973 -1.67 -6.44 -36.24
CA LEU A 973 -1.38 -5.28 -37.07
C LEU A 973 -1.62 -5.58 -38.55
N SER A 974 -1.99 -4.56 -39.31
CA SER A 974 -2.14 -4.66 -40.78
C SER A 974 -0.82 -4.86 -41.52
N SER A 975 0.31 -4.52 -40.90
CA SER A 975 1.66 -4.68 -41.42
C SER A 975 2.64 -4.99 -40.29
N PRO A 976 3.81 -5.58 -40.59
CA PRO A 976 4.87 -5.75 -39.60
C PRO A 976 5.28 -4.43 -38.93
N LEU A 977 5.44 -4.45 -37.61
CA LEU A 977 6.14 -3.41 -36.86
C LEU A 977 7.64 -3.73 -36.94
N ASN A 978 8.41 -2.85 -37.56
CA ASN A 978 9.85 -3.02 -37.75
C ASN A 978 10.64 -2.11 -36.82
#